data_AF-A0AAF0IPW0-F1
#
_entry.id   AF-A0AAF0IPW0-F1
#
_cell.length_a   1.000
_cell.length_b   1.000
_cell.length_c   1.000
_cell.angle_alpha   90.00
_cell.angle_beta   90.00
_cell.angle_gamma   90.00
#
_symmetry.space_group_name_H-M   'P 1'
#
loop_
_entity.id
_entity.type
_entity.pdbx_description
1 polymer ?
#
loop_
_entity_poly.entity_id
_entity_poly.type
_entity_poly.pdbx_seq_one_letter_code
_entity_poly.pdbx_strand_id
1 'polypeptide(L)'
;MSNQGTKSLAFAIADWLQGKETASFDSSKREQAAKLICEAFDVDTSDATQRATYAKGSPGLSAIFDVFLKAQKKMAPTEEAKPAAQPETKNVSEADQAKAEELKNEGNKFMSAKDYGAALNAYTKAIELNGASPVFYSNRAAAYSQIGQHEEAIADAKKASEIDPKFGKAYSRLGHALFASGKYEEALAAYEKGYEVDPSNKLMKSGIDACKAKVAEAPKDGAVASAGSRGTDAQPNLGGGAGMGGGGMPDLSSLLNNPMLSSMAQQMMQNGGLEQLMNNPMLRQMAEQFGGNGGQMPDINALMNNPQLRHADIGLIGLAVMGQNLILNMNDKGYKVAAYNRTTSKVDHFLANEAKGTNVVGAHSIQEFVSLLKRPRKIILLVKAGPAVDDFIQQLIPYLEKGDIIIDGGNSHFPDSERRTKELEAKGFLFVGSGVSGGEEGARHGPSLMPGGSAAAWPEIKEIFQKTAAQSDGEPCCDWVGDGGAGHYVKMVHNGIEYGDMQLIAEAYSILKIGLGLDEQEISDIFAEWNKGVLDSFLIEITRDVLAYKDTDGKPMVPKILDSAGQKGTGKWTAMNALDLGQPVTLIAEAVFARCLSSLKGERERASKILGGPKIKKFEGDKKQFIKDLEQALYASKIVSYAQGFMLMREAAKEYNWRLNNPSIALMWRGGCIIRSVFLKDITSAFRKNPDLENLLFDDFFKNAIQTAEDGWRRVVAQAVLWGIPTPATSSALAFYDGYRSEVVSANLLQAQRDYFGAHTFRVLPGQENDHLPLNQDVHINWTGRGGNVSASTYSA
;
A
#
# COMPACT_ATOMS: atom_id res chain seq x y z
N MET A 1 -36.77 14.88 13.17
CA MET A 1 -38.13 14.41 13.56
C MET A 1 -38.01 13.81 14.94
N SER A 2 -38.91 14.15 15.87
CA SER A 2 -38.85 13.73 17.29
C SER A 2 -38.80 12.21 17.45
N ASN A 3 -38.05 11.73 18.45
CA ASN A 3 -37.83 10.30 18.80
C ASN A 3 -39.15 9.48 18.86
N GLN A 4 -40.27 10.15 19.14
CA GLN A 4 -41.61 9.60 19.20
C GLN A 4 -42.14 9.06 17.86
N GLY A 5 -41.85 9.71 16.73
CA GLY A 5 -42.34 9.27 15.41
C GLY A 5 -41.71 7.94 14.95
N THR A 6 -40.43 7.77 15.26
CA THR A 6 -39.69 6.53 14.99
C THR A 6 -40.18 5.38 15.87
N LYS A 7 -40.43 5.64 17.16
CA LYS A 7 -41.00 4.64 18.09
C LYS A 7 -42.42 4.21 17.70
N SER A 8 -43.28 5.14 17.27
CA SER A 8 -44.60 4.82 16.71
C SER A 8 -44.53 3.87 15.50
N LEU A 9 -43.61 4.14 14.57
CA LEU A 9 -43.40 3.29 13.39
C LEU A 9 -42.88 1.90 13.77
N ALA A 10 -41.85 1.83 14.62
CA ALA A 10 -41.27 0.57 15.09
C ALA A 10 -42.31 -0.29 15.83
N PHE A 11 -43.12 0.33 16.70
CA PHE A 11 -44.22 -0.31 17.41
C PHE A 11 -45.23 -0.95 16.44
N ALA A 12 -45.64 -0.22 15.39
CA ALA A 12 -46.60 -0.72 14.40
C ALA A 12 -46.09 -1.91 13.58
N ILE A 13 -44.78 -1.94 13.30
CA ILE A 13 -44.14 -3.05 12.57
C ILE A 13 -44.02 -4.28 13.47
N ALA A 14 -43.57 -4.11 14.70
CA ALA A 14 -43.43 -5.21 15.66
C ALA A 14 -44.79 -5.84 16.01
N ASP A 15 -45.83 -5.02 16.23
CA ASP A 15 -47.19 -5.49 16.54
C ASP A 15 -47.79 -6.28 15.36
N TRP A 16 -47.54 -5.83 14.12
CA TRP A 16 -47.97 -6.57 12.93
C TRP A 16 -47.26 -7.90 12.75
N LEU A 17 -45.94 -7.96 13.00
CA LEU A 17 -45.17 -9.21 12.89
C LEU A 17 -45.67 -10.29 13.86
N GLN A 18 -46.17 -9.87 15.01
CA GLN A 18 -46.82 -10.73 16.02
C GLN A 18 -48.28 -11.05 15.67
N GLY A 19 -48.90 -10.32 14.74
CA GLY A 19 -50.32 -10.40 14.39
C GLY A 19 -50.66 -11.25 13.15
N LYS A 20 -51.49 -12.27 13.37
CA LYS A 20 -52.14 -13.21 12.41
C LYS A 20 -51.22 -14.13 11.60
N GLU A 21 -51.58 -15.42 11.64
CA GLU A 21 -50.98 -16.50 10.85
C GLU A 21 -51.25 -16.30 9.36
N THR A 22 -50.23 -15.91 8.62
CA THR A 22 -50.19 -16.13 7.17
C THR A 22 -49.33 -17.36 6.92
N ALA A 23 -49.90 -18.38 6.27
CA ALA A 23 -49.29 -19.70 6.02
C ALA A 23 -47.95 -19.67 5.26
N SER A 24 -47.48 -18.50 4.82
CA SER A 24 -46.26 -18.28 4.03
C SER A 24 -45.04 -17.84 4.84
N PHE A 25 -45.15 -17.59 6.16
CA PHE A 25 -44.02 -17.11 6.97
C PHE A 25 -43.81 -17.93 8.25
N ASP A 26 -42.57 -18.38 8.45
CA ASP A 26 -42.08 -19.04 9.66
C ASP A 26 -42.38 -18.18 10.91
N SER A 27 -43.20 -18.72 11.82
CA SER A 27 -43.65 -18.03 13.04
C SER A 27 -42.49 -17.67 13.96
N SER A 28 -41.47 -18.54 14.07
CA SER A 28 -40.30 -18.32 14.94
C SER A 28 -39.49 -17.11 14.47
N LYS A 29 -39.30 -16.98 13.16
CA LYS A 29 -38.56 -15.84 12.57
C LYS A 29 -39.30 -14.52 12.72
N ARG A 30 -40.63 -14.54 12.64
CA ARG A 30 -41.46 -13.34 12.86
C ARG A 30 -41.38 -12.86 14.29
N GLU A 31 -41.46 -13.78 15.25
CA GLU A 31 -41.34 -13.47 16.68
C GLU A 31 -39.95 -12.92 17.03
N GLN A 32 -38.90 -13.54 16.47
CA GLN A 32 -37.52 -13.06 16.64
C GLN A 32 -37.32 -11.67 16.01
N ALA A 33 -37.87 -11.43 14.82
CA ALA A 33 -37.80 -10.12 14.16
C ALA A 33 -38.55 -9.04 14.96
N ALA A 34 -39.75 -9.36 15.47
CA ALA A 34 -40.50 -8.44 16.32
C ALA A 34 -39.70 -8.10 17.59
N LYS A 35 -39.08 -9.11 18.23
CA LYS A 35 -38.25 -8.91 19.42
C LYS A 35 -37.05 -8.01 19.16
N LEU A 36 -36.33 -8.22 18.06
CA LEU A 36 -35.19 -7.38 17.67
C LEU A 36 -35.61 -5.93 17.40
N ILE A 37 -36.78 -5.71 16.81
CA ILE A 37 -37.32 -4.36 16.57
C ILE A 37 -37.71 -3.70 17.90
N CYS A 38 -38.38 -4.43 18.79
CA CYS A 38 -38.70 -3.95 20.13
C CYS A 38 -37.44 -3.55 20.92
N GLU A 39 -36.39 -4.38 20.88
CA GLU A 39 -35.10 -4.13 21.54
C GLU A 39 -34.36 -2.93 20.93
N ALA A 40 -34.27 -2.86 19.59
CA ALA A 40 -33.53 -1.81 18.91
C ALA A 40 -34.14 -0.41 19.07
N PHE A 41 -35.47 -0.33 19.20
CA PHE A 41 -36.20 0.93 19.28
C PHE A 41 -36.77 1.22 20.67
N ASP A 42 -36.49 0.36 21.66
CA ASP A 42 -36.96 0.49 23.04
C ASP A 42 -38.48 0.70 23.08
N VAL A 43 -39.21 -0.25 22.48
CA VAL A 43 -40.67 -0.31 22.44
C VAL A 43 -41.15 -1.70 22.82
N ASP A 44 -42.26 -1.80 23.56
CA ASP A 44 -42.87 -3.07 23.96
C ASP A 44 -44.34 -3.12 23.50
N THR A 45 -44.62 -3.98 22.53
CA THR A 45 -45.97 -4.16 21.96
C THR A 45 -46.96 -4.77 22.95
N SER A 46 -46.49 -5.43 24.01
CA SER A 46 -47.31 -6.02 25.07
C SER A 46 -47.69 -5.04 26.18
N ASP A 47 -46.96 -3.92 26.32
CA ASP A 47 -47.22 -2.88 27.32
C ASP A 47 -48.43 -2.01 26.93
N ALA A 48 -49.44 -1.96 27.80
CA ALA A 48 -50.69 -1.23 27.54
C ALA A 48 -50.51 0.29 27.46
N THR A 49 -49.55 0.85 28.19
CA THR A 49 -49.24 2.29 28.22
C THR A 49 -48.54 2.71 26.94
N GLN A 50 -47.57 1.91 26.50
CA GLN A 50 -46.88 2.11 25.23
C GLN A 50 -47.82 1.89 24.04
N ARG A 51 -48.71 0.91 24.10
CA ARG A 51 -49.74 0.70 23.08
C ARG A 51 -50.67 1.91 22.96
N ALA A 52 -51.14 2.49 24.07
CA ALA A 52 -51.96 3.69 24.05
C ALA A 52 -51.22 4.93 23.49
N THR A 53 -49.90 4.99 23.71
CA THR A 53 -49.04 6.12 23.30
C THR A 53 -48.60 6.03 21.84
N TYR A 54 -48.15 4.85 21.40
CA TYR A 54 -47.49 4.66 20.12
C TYR A 54 -48.39 4.08 19.04
N ALA A 55 -49.39 3.25 19.37
CA ALA A 55 -50.33 2.76 18.37
C ALA A 55 -51.30 3.86 17.89
N LYS A 56 -51.55 4.86 18.75
CA LYS A 56 -52.46 5.98 18.45
C LYS A 56 -51.80 6.97 17.49
N GLY A 57 -52.16 6.88 16.20
CA GLY A 57 -51.61 7.73 15.15
C GLY A 57 -50.47 7.10 14.35
N SER A 58 -50.09 5.85 14.64
CA SER A 58 -49.19 5.09 13.78
C SER A 58 -49.85 4.83 12.42
N PRO A 59 -49.19 5.18 11.31
CA PRO A 59 -49.69 4.80 10.00
C PRO A 59 -49.76 3.27 9.96
N GLY A 60 -50.94 2.72 9.68
CA GLY A 60 -51.08 1.27 9.53
C GLY A 60 -50.08 0.75 8.50
N LEU A 61 -49.56 -0.47 8.69
CA LEU A 61 -48.48 -1.02 7.85
C LEU A 61 -48.76 -0.91 6.34
N SER A 62 -50.03 -0.99 5.93
CA SER A 62 -50.45 -0.81 4.54
C SER A 62 -50.16 0.59 4.00
N ALA A 63 -50.29 1.64 4.82
CA ALA A 63 -49.95 3.00 4.43
C ALA A 63 -48.44 3.22 4.35
N ILE A 64 -47.66 2.55 5.21
CA ILE A 64 -46.19 2.55 5.17
C ILE A 64 -45.71 1.83 3.90
N PHE A 65 -46.31 0.68 3.60
CA PHE A 65 -46.03 -0.08 2.37
C PHE A 65 -46.43 0.70 1.13
N ASP A 66 -47.56 1.41 1.14
CA ASP A 66 -47.98 2.29 0.04
C ASP A 66 -47.00 3.45 -0.19
N VAL A 67 -46.44 4.03 0.87
CA VAL A 67 -45.40 5.08 0.75
C VAL A 67 -44.11 4.50 0.18
N PHE A 68 -43.71 3.30 0.62
CA PHE A 68 -42.57 2.57 0.06
C PHE A 68 -42.77 2.25 -1.42
N LEU A 69 -43.93 1.71 -1.81
CA LEU A 69 -44.27 1.42 -3.20
C LEU A 69 -44.35 2.69 -4.06
N LYS A 70 -44.87 3.80 -3.52
CA LYS A 70 -44.89 5.10 -4.21
C LYS A 70 -43.49 5.69 -4.39
N ALA A 71 -42.61 5.52 -3.40
CA ALA A 71 -41.20 5.92 -3.50
C ALA A 71 -40.46 5.09 -4.53
N GLN A 72 -40.72 3.77 -4.58
CA GLN A 72 -40.17 2.87 -5.58
C GLN A 72 -40.65 3.24 -7.01
N LYS A 73 -41.94 3.59 -7.16
CA LYS A 73 -42.51 4.06 -8.44
C LYS A 73 -41.95 5.40 -8.91
N LYS A 74 -41.56 6.31 -8.00
CA LYS A 74 -40.92 7.59 -8.35
C LYS A 74 -39.48 7.42 -8.84
N MET A 75 -38.86 6.27 -8.59
CA MET A 75 -37.48 5.97 -8.96
C MET A 75 -37.35 5.10 -10.22
N ALA A 76 -38.46 4.73 -10.87
CA ALA A 76 -38.46 3.90 -12.08
C ALA A 76 -38.84 4.73 -13.32
N PRO A 77 -38.08 4.65 -14.44
CA PRO A 77 -38.48 5.22 -15.72
C PRO A 77 -39.70 4.49 -16.31
N THR A 78 -40.52 5.24 -17.03
CA THR A 78 -41.78 4.86 -17.68
C THR A 78 -41.66 3.80 -18.79
N GLU A 79 -42.73 3.00 -18.88
CA GLU A 79 -43.22 2.11 -19.96
C GLU A 79 -42.55 0.74 -20.21
N GLU A 80 -43.13 -0.23 -19.49
CA GLU A 80 -43.70 -1.51 -19.94
C GLU A 80 -42.97 -2.33 -21.03
N ALA A 81 -42.28 -3.37 -20.57
CA ALA A 81 -42.25 -4.65 -21.27
C ALA A 81 -42.90 -5.74 -20.38
N LYS A 82 -43.74 -6.55 -21.04
CA LYS A 82 -44.48 -7.72 -20.57
C LYS A 82 -43.64 -8.75 -19.78
N PRO A 83 -44.28 -9.67 -19.02
CA PRO A 83 -43.63 -10.42 -17.95
C PRO A 83 -42.47 -11.28 -18.46
N ALA A 84 -41.28 -11.07 -17.89
CA ALA A 84 -40.12 -11.91 -18.15
C ALA A 84 -40.38 -13.33 -17.63
N ALA A 85 -40.23 -14.27 -18.55
CA ALA A 85 -40.22 -15.70 -18.30
C ALA A 85 -39.13 -16.08 -17.28
N GLN A 86 -39.25 -17.30 -16.75
CA GLN A 86 -38.17 -18.03 -16.07
C GLN A 86 -36.82 -17.76 -16.75
N PRO A 87 -35.70 -17.68 -16.00
CA PRO A 87 -34.43 -17.24 -16.53
C PRO A 87 -34.08 -18.05 -17.78
N GLU A 88 -34.10 -17.41 -18.93
CA GLU A 88 -33.56 -17.99 -20.15
C GLU A 88 -32.08 -18.24 -19.88
N THR A 89 -31.76 -19.51 -19.65
CA THR A 89 -30.44 -20.03 -19.95
C THR A 89 -30.11 -19.56 -21.35
N LYS A 90 -29.13 -18.65 -21.51
CA LYS A 90 -28.40 -18.57 -22.77
C LYS A 90 -28.05 -20.01 -23.10
N ASN A 91 -28.58 -20.55 -24.19
CA ASN A 91 -28.04 -21.77 -24.78
C ASN A 91 -26.62 -21.42 -25.22
N VAL A 92 -25.67 -21.50 -24.28
CA VAL A 92 -24.24 -21.40 -24.56
C VAL A 92 -23.96 -22.52 -25.54
N SER A 93 -23.58 -22.17 -26.77
CA SER A 93 -23.31 -23.17 -27.80
C SER A 93 -22.27 -24.16 -27.30
N GLU A 94 -22.32 -25.43 -27.73
CA GLU A 94 -21.29 -26.41 -27.34
C GLU A 94 -19.87 -25.91 -27.68
N ALA A 95 -19.74 -25.10 -28.74
CA ALA A 95 -18.50 -24.44 -29.12
C ALA A 95 -18.06 -23.38 -28.09
N ASP A 96 -18.96 -22.54 -27.60
CA ASP A 96 -18.65 -21.55 -26.55
C ASP A 96 -18.36 -22.20 -25.20
N GLN A 97 -19.02 -23.32 -24.88
CA GLN A 97 -18.73 -24.12 -23.69
C GLN A 97 -17.32 -24.72 -23.77
N ALA A 98 -16.97 -25.34 -24.89
CA ALA A 98 -15.64 -25.91 -25.12
C ALA A 98 -14.54 -24.82 -25.06
N LYS A 99 -14.79 -23.67 -25.66
CA LYS A 99 -13.85 -22.54 -25.68
C LYS A 99 -13.69 -21.88 -24.30
N ALA A 100 -14.78 -21.75 -23.54
CA ALA A 100 -14.71 -21.27 -22.15
C ALA A 100 -13.87 -22.23 -21.28
N GLU A 101 -14.01 -23.54 -21.50
CA GLU A 101 -13.23 -24.54 -20.77
C GLU A 101 -11.75 -24.57 -21.16
N GLU A 102 -11.43 -24.32 -22.43
CA GLU A 102 -10.06 -24.11 -22.91
C GLU A 102 -9.43 -22.87 -22.24
N LEU A 103 -10.13 -21.74 -22.23
CA LEU A 103 -9.68 -20.51 -21.56
C LEU A 103 -9.51 -20.69 -20.05
N LYS A 104 -10.38 -21.47 -19.40
CA LYS A 104 -10.18 -21.84 -17.98
C LYS A 104 -8.91 -22.68 -17.81
N ASN A 105 -8.63 -23.63 -18.69
CA ASN A 105 -7.41 -24.43 -18.63
C ASN A 105 -6.16 -23.58 -18.89
N GLU A 106 -6.23 -22.63 -19.83
CA GLU A 106 -5.18 -21.63 -20.07
C GLU A 106 -4.96 -20.76 -18.84
N GLY A 107 -6.03 -20.24 -18.24
CA GLY A 107 -5.97 -19.52 -16.96
C GLY A 107 -5.33 -20.34 -15.85
N ASN A 108 -5.60 -21.65 -15.77
CA ASN A 108 -4.96 -22.55 -14.80
C ASN A 108 -3.45 -22.73 -15.07
N LYS A 109 -3.03 -22.76 -16.34
CA LYS A 109 -1.60 -22.77 -16.71
C LYS A 109 -0.93 -21.47 -16.27
N PHE A 110 -1.55 -20.32 -16.54
CA PHE A 110 -1.05 -19.02 -16.07
C PHE A 110 -1.01 -18.91 -14.54
N MET A 111 -2.03 -19.43 -13.84
CA MET A 111 -2.01 -19.53 -12.38
C MET A 111 -0.82 -20.37 -11.87
N SER A 112 -0.51 -21.48 -12.55
CA SER A 112 0.62 -22.34 -12.19
C SER A 112 1.97 -21.67 -12.48
N ALA A 113 2.04 -20.89 -13.57
CA ALA A 113 3.17 -20.05 -13.93
C ALA A 113 3.29 -18.77 -13.07
N LYS A 114 2.32 -18.49 -12.20
CA LYS A 114 2.19 -17.26 -11.39
C LYS A 114 2.07 -15.98 -12.22
N ASP A 115 1.65 -16.09 -13.47
CA ASP A 115 1.22 -14.96 -14.30
C ASP A 115 -0.26 -14.66 -14.02
N TYR A 116 -0.51 -13.98 -12.92
CA TYR A 116 -1.88 -13.71 -12.48
C TYR A 116 -2.62 -12.74 -13.41
N GLY A 117 -1.92 -11.87 -14.12
CA GLY A 117 -2.53 -10.95 -15.10
C GLY A 117 -3.09 -11.70 -16.30
N ALA A 118 -2.29 -12.59 -16.89
CA ALA A 118 -2.75 -13.45 -17.97
C ALA A 118 -3.86 -14.42 -17.50
N ALA A 119 -3.76 -14.96 -16.27
CA ALA A 119 -4.80 -15.79 -15.68
C ALA A 119 -6.14 -15.05 -15.53
N LEU A 120 -6.13 -13.81 -15.02
CA LEU A 120 -7.32 -12.97 -14.88
C LEU A 120 -7.99 -12.70 -16.23
N ASN A 121 -7.19 -12.40 -17.26
CA ASN A 121 -7.70 -12.20 -18.62
C ASN A 121 -8.34 -13.47 -19.18
N ALA A 122 -7.69 -14.63 -19.02
CA ALA A 122 -8.21 -15.90 -19.50
C ALA A 122 -9.53 -16.29 -18.79
N TYR A 123 -9.61 -16.16 -17.46
CA TYR A 123 -10.85 -16.43 -16.73
C TYR A 123 -11.95 -15.43 -17.05
N THR A 124 -11.62 -14.15 -17.29
CA THR A 124 -12.62 -13.15 -17.69
C THR A 124 -13.23 -13.50 -19.05
N LYS A 125 -12.41 -13.86 -20.04
CA LYS A 125 -12.91 -14.36 -21.33
C LYS A 125 -13.74 -15.63 -21.20
N ALA A 126 -13.37 -16.55 -20.29
CA ALA A 126 -14.17 -17.74 -20.01
C ALA A 126 -15.56 -17.39 -19.44
N ILE A 127 -15.63 -16.39 -18.55
CA ILE A 127 -16.89 -15.88 -17.98
C ILE A 127 -17.74 -15.15 -19.03
N GLU A 128 -17.13 -14.40 -19.93
CA GLU A 128 -17.84 -13.74 -21.04
C GLU A 128 -18.53 -14.74 -21.97
N LEU A 129 -17.89 -15.89 -22.22
CA LEU A 129 -18.44 -16.98 -23.04
C LEU A 129 -19.47 -17.82 -22.28
N ASN A 130 -19.19 -18.15 -21.02
CA ASN A 130 -20.08 -18.96 -20.18
C ASN A 130 -20.05 -18.48 -18.72
N GLY A 131 -20.87 -17.46 -18.44
CA GLY A 131 -21.00 -16.85 -17.12
C GLY A 131 -21.81 -17.67 -16.11
N ALA A 132 -22.23 -18.89 -16.45
CA ALA A 132 -23.01 -19.76 -15.57
C ALA A 132 -22.14 -20.80 -14.81
N SER A 133 -20.82 -20.82 -15.04
CA SER A 133 -19.92 -21.75 -14.34
C SER A 133 -19.38 -21.15 -13.05
N PRO A 134 -19.63 -21.76 -11.87
CA PRO A 134 -19.09 -21.26 -10.59
C PRO A 134 -17.57 -21.42 -10.51
N VAL A 135 -16.99 -22.34 -11.30
CA VAL A 135 -15.55 -22.62 -11.34
C VAL A 135 -14.77 -21.42 -11.87
N PHE A 136 -15.28 -20.72 -12.88
CA PHE A 136 -14.56 -19.60 -13.50
C PHE A 136 -14.42 -18.42 -12.54
N TYR A 137 -15.52 -18.05 -11.87
CA TYR A 137 -15.49 -17.02 -10.84
C TYR A 137 -14.63 -17.44 -9.65
N SER A 138 -14.72 -18.69 -9.17
CA SER A 138 -13.85 -19.16 -8.09
C SER A 138 -12.36 -19.14 -8.44
N ASN A 139 -11.99 -19.46 -9.69
CA ASN A 139 -10.60 -19.42 -10.14
C ASN A 139 -10.11 -17.98 -10.32
N ARG A 140 -10.96 -17.08 -10.83
CA ARG A 140 -10.65 -15.66 -10.93
C ARG A 140 -10.53 -14.99 -9.56
N ALA A 141 -11.38 -15.35 -8.60
CA ALA A 141 -11.25 -14.96 -7.19
C ALA A 141 -9.92 -15.40 -6.57
N ALA A 142 -9.45 -16.61 -6.93
CA ALA A 142 -8.14 -17.09 -6.50
C ALA A 142 -7.01 -16.23 -7.08
N ALA A 143 -7.09 -15.87 -8.37
CA ALA A 143 -6.11 -15.01 -9.02
C ALA A 143 -6.09 -13.59 -8.41
N TYR A 144 -7.26 -12.97 -8.21
CA TYR A 144 -7.39 -11.68 -7.52
C TYR A 144 -6.78 -11.71 -6.11
N SER A 145 -7.02 -12.79 -5.36
CA SER A 145 -6.41 -12.97 -4.03
C SER A 145 -4.88 -13.01 -4.07
N GLN A 146 -4.25 -13.59 -5.11
CA GLN A 146 -2.79 -13.66 -5.22
C GLN A 146 -2.14 -12.30 -5.47
N ILE A 147 -2.85 -11.38 -6.11
CA ILE A 147 -2.36 -10.02 -6.39
C ILE A 147 -2.81 -8.97 -5.35
N GLY A 148 -3.52 -9.40 -4.31
CA GLY A 148 -3.98 -8.52 -3.22
C GLY A 148 -5.25 -7.72 -3.54
N GLN A 149 -5.95 -8.06 -4.62
CA GLN A 149 -7.24 -7.46 -5.00
C GLN A 149 -8.38 -8.19 -4.26
N HIS A 150 -8.48 -7.93 -2.95
CA HIS A 150 -9.35 -8.72 -2.08
C HIS A 150 -10.84 -8.41 -2.25
N GLU A 151 -11.23 -7.18 -2.62
CA GLU A 151 -12.65 -6.84 -2.86
C GLU A 151 -13.19 -7.51 -4.13
N GLU A 152 -12.40 -7.55 -5.20
CA GLU A 152 -12.71 -8.27 -6.44
C GLU A 152 -12.78 -9.78 -6.19
N ALA A 153 -11.86 -10.31 -5.37
CA ALA A 153 -11.90 -11.71 -4.95
C ALA A 153 -13.15 -12.04 -4.12
N ILE A 154 -13.59 -11.15 -3.23
CA ILE A 154 -14.83 -11.30 -2.46
C ILE A 154 -16.04 -11.32 -3.42
N ALA A 155 -16.10 -10.38 -4.37
CA ALA A 155 -17.19 -10.29 -5.33
C ALA A 155 -17.32 -11.55 -6.18
N ASP A 156 -16.22 -12.04 -6.75
CA ASP A 156 -16.21 -13.26 -7.56
C ASP A 156 -16.50 -14.52 -6.73
N ALA A 157 -15.98 -14.62 -5.51
CA ALA A 157 -16.26 -15.76 -4.65
C ALA A 157 -17.73 -15.80 -4.19
N LYS A 158 -18.32 -14.63 -3.89
CA LYS A 158 -19.77 -14.49 -3.65
C LYS A 158 -20.54 -14.94 -4.90
N LYS A 159 -20.15 -14.47 -6.08
CA LYS A 159 -20.81 -14.86 -7.33
C LYS A 159 -20.75 -16.35 -7.61
N ALA A 160 -19.61 -17.00 -7.37
CA ALA A 160 -19.47 -18.44 -7.47
C ALA A 160 -20.43 -19.19 -6.52
N SER A 161 -20.58 -18.70 -5.28
CA SER A 161 -21.51 -19.29 -4.30
C SER A 161 -22.99 -19.04 -4.59
N GLU A 162 -23.32 -17.97 -5.32
CA GLU A 162 -24.68 -17.71 -5.82
C GLU A 162 -25.04 -18.66 -6.97
N ILE A 163 -24.09 -18.94 -7.86
CA ILE A 163 -24.28 -19.83 -9.00
C ILE A 163 -24.45 -21.28 -8.55
N ASP A 164 -23.58 -21.75 -7.64
CA ASP A 164 -23.70 -23.07 -7.03
C ASP A 164 -23.50 -22.98 -5.52
N PRO A 165 -24.60 -22.94 -4.74
CA PRO A 165 -24.54 -22.92 -3.28
C PRO A 165 -23.90 -24.16 -2.65
N LYS A 166 -23.72 -25.26 -3.39
CA LYS A 166 -23.02 -26.49 -2.93
C LYS A 166 -21.56 -26.52 -3.35
N PHE A 167 -21.05 -25.48 -4.00
CA PHE A 167 -19.65 -25.43 -4.42
C PHE A 167 -18.75 -24.97 -3.27
N GLY A 168 -18.30 -25.91 -2.44
CA GLY A 168 -17.46 -25.65 -1.25
C GLY A 168 -16.26 -24.73 -1.52
N LYS A 169 -15.60 -24.87 -2.68
CA LYS A 169 -14.46 -24.00 -3.05
C LYS A 169 -14.81 -22.51 -3.06
N ALA A 170 -16.04 -22.12 -3.44
CA ALA A 170 -16.46 -20.72 -3.41
C ALA A 170 -16.38 -20.12 -2.01
N TYR A 171 -16.88 -20.85 -1.01
CA TYR A 171 -16.84 -20.42 0.39
C TYR A 171 -15.42 -20.40 0.97
N SER A 172 -14.57 -21.35 0.56
CA SER A 172 -13.15 -21.32 0.95
C SER A 172 -12.42 -20.09 0.39
N ARG A 173 -12.70 -19.72 -0.88
CA ARG A 173 -12.16 -18.50 -1.49
C ARG A 173 -12.71 -17.24 -0.84
N LEU A 174 -14.01 -17.21 -0.55
CA LEU A 174 -14.68 -16.08 0.10
C LEU A 174 -14.13 -15.85 1.51
N GLY A 175 -14.04 -16.90 2.33
CA GLY A 175 -13.46 -16.82 3.66
C GLY A 175 -12.01 -16.34 3.64
N HIS A 176 -11.20 -16.86 2.71
CA HIS A 176 -9.81 -16.43 2.57
C HIS A 176 -9.69 -14.95 2.17
N ALA A 177 -10.50 -14.49 1.22
CA ALA A 177 -10.49 -13.11 0.78
C ALA A 177 -10.98 -12.15 1.87
N LEU A 178 -12.05 -12.49 2.59
CA LEU A 178 -12.56 -11.72 3.73
C LEU A 178 -11.56 -11.65 4.89
N PHE A 179 -10.92 -12.77 5.21
CA PHE A 179 -9.90 -12.83 6.25
C PHE A 179 -8.68 -11.96 5.90
N ALA A 180 -8.23 -12.02 4.64
CA ALA A 180 -7.15 -11.16 4.16
C ALA A 180 -7.51 -9.67 4.14
N SER A 181 -8.80 -9.33 4.00
CA SER A 181 -9.33 -7.96 4.13
C SER A 181 -9.61 -7.52 5.58
N GLY A 182 -9.33 -8.35 6.59
CA GLY A 182 -9.61 -8.04 8.00
C GLY A 182 -11.08 -8.13 8.41
N LYS A 183 -11.96 -8.67 7.57
CA LYS A 183 -13.40 -8.86 7.86
C LYS A 183 -13.62 -10.21 8.53
N TYR A 184 -13.15 -10.37 9.76
CA TYR A 184 -13.03 -11.68 10.42
C TYR A 184 -14.38 -12.35 10.74
N GLU A 185 -15.41 -11.60 11.11
CA GLU A 185 -16.75 -12.15 11.36
C GLU A 185 -17.40 -12.65 10.07
N GLU A 186 -17.30 -11.87 8.98
CA GLU A 186 -17.78 -12.30 7.67
C GLU A 186 -17.00 -13.51 7.14
N ALA A 187 -15.68 -13.54 7.38
CA ALA A 187 -14.82 -14.66 7.01
C ALA A 187 -15.21 -15.94 7.77
N LEU A 188 -15.49 -15.81 9.07
CA LEU A 188 -15.98 -16.91 9.91
C LEU A 188 -17.28 -17.49 9.35
N ALA A 189 -18.26 -16.63 9.07
CA ALA A 189 -19.54 -17.04 8.50
C ALA A 189 -19.37 -17.74 7.13
N ALA A 190 -18.47 -17.24 6.28
CA ALA A 190 -18.17 -17.86 4.99
C ALA A 190 -17.53 -19.25 5.16
N TYR A 191 -16.57 -19.40 6.08
CA TYR A 191 -15.93 -20.69 6.32
C TYR A 191 -16.87 -21.71 6.99
N GLU A 192 -17.72 -21.29 7.94
CA GLU A 192 -18.72 -22.16 8.57
C GLU A 192 -19.72 -22.69 7.55
N LYS A 193 -20.25 -21.81 6.70
CA LYS A 193 -21.14 -22.21 5.59
C LYS A 193 -20.44 -23.12 4.58
N GLY A 194 -19.17 -22.86 4.28
CA GLY A 194 -18.36 -23.76 3.45
C GLY A 194 -18.18 -25.13 4.09
N TYR A 195 -17.97 -25.19 5.40
CA TYR A 195 -17.75 -26.41 6.16
C TYR A 195 -19.03 -27.25 6.30
N GLU A 196 -20.20 -26.62 6.34
CA GLU A 196 -21.49 -27.33 6.21
C GLU A 196 -21.63 -28.04 4.86
N VAL A 197 -21.12 -27.42 3.79
CA VAL A 197 -21.18 -27.93 2.42
C VAL A 197 -20.13 -29.03 2.17
N ASP A 198 -18.92 -28.88 2.73
CA ASP A 198 -17.84 -29.87 2.65
C ASP A 198 -17.14 -30.06 4.02
N PRO A 199 -17.72 -30.90 4.91
CA PRO A 199 -17.20 -31.13 6.26
C PRO A 199 -15.81 -31.80 6.31
N SER A 200 -15.37 -32.37 5.18
CA SER A 200 -14.06 -33.02 5.05
C SER A 200 -12.93 -32.02 4.80
N ASN A 201 -13.26 -30.76 4.52
CA ASN A 201 -12.31 -29.75 4.10
C ASN A 201 -11.48 -29.19 5.27
N LYS A 202 -10.27 -29.72 5.44
CA LYS A 202 -9.35 -29.30 6.51
C LYS A 202 -9.00 -27.81 6.45
N LEU A 203 -8.94 -27.21 5.26
CA LEU A 203 -8.62 -25.78 5.10
C LEU A 203 -9.72 -24.87 5.66
N MET A 204 -11.00 -25.27 5.49
CA MET A 204 -12.11 -24.52 6.06
C MET A 204 -12.12 -24.63 7.59
N LYS A 205 -11.84 -25.81 8.14
CA LYS A 205 -11.72 -25.99 9.59
C LYS A 205 -10.61 -25.11 10.18
N SER A 206 -9.42 -25.12 9.57
CA SER A 206 -8.33 -24.20 9.96
C SER A 206 -8.71 -22.73 9.80
N GLY A 207 -9.48 -22.38 8.76
CA GLY A 207 -10.01 -21.03 8.56
C GLY A 207 -10.98 -20.59 9.67
N ILE A 208 -11.89 -21.48 10.09
CA ILE A 208 -12.80 -21.24 11.22
C ILE A 208 -12.00 -20.99 12.50
N ASP A 209 -11.02 -21.83 12.81
CA ASP A 209 -10.20 -21.70 14.01
C ASP A 209 -9.40 -20.38 14.01
N ALA A 210 -8.82 -20.02 12.87
CA ALA A 210 -8.10 -18.76 12.70
C ALA A 210 -9.01 -17.53 12.84
N CYS A 211 -10.23 -17.57 12.28
CA CYS A 211 -11.21 -16.50 12.44
C CYS A 211 -11.67 -16.38 13.89
N LYS A 212 -11.96 -17.50 14.57
CA LYS A 212 -12.35 -17.51 15.99
C LYS A 212 -11.27 -16.92 16.89
N ALA A 213 -10.00 -17.24 16.64
CA ALA A 213 -8.89 -16.62 17.36
C ALA A 213 -8.86 -15.10 17.15
N LYS A 214 -9.04 -14.62 15.91
CA LYS A 214 -9.04 -13.18 15.60
C LYS A 214 -10.24 -12.42 16.15
N VAL A 215 -11.42 -13.04 16.13
CA VAL A 215 -12.66 -12.45 16.70
C VAL A 215 -12.58 -12.44 18.24
N ALA A 216 -11.91 -13.41 18.87
CA ALA A 216 -11.68 -13.41 20.32
C ALA A 216 -10.62 -12.40 20.79
N GLU A 217 -9.70 -11.99 19.91
CA GLU A 217 -8.71 -10.94 20.17
C GLU A 217 -9.28 -9.50 20.08
N ALA A 218 -10.52 -9.33 19.59
CA ALA A 218 -11.18 -8.03 19.53
C ALA A 218 -11.76 -7.64 20.91
N PRO A 219 -11.41 -6.48 21.49
CA PRO A 219 -11.92 -6.08 22.80
C PRO A 219 -13.43 -5.82 22.72
N LYS A 220 -14.18 -6.38 23.68
CA LYS A 220 -15.59 -6.06 23.90
C LYS A 220 -15.69 -4.76 24.69
N ASP A 221 -16.32 -3.77 24.06
CA ASP A 221 -16.74 -2.46 24.56
C ASP A 221 -15.64 -1.43 24.90
N GLY A 222 -15.93 -0.19 24.49
CA GLY A 222 -14.99 0.93 24.41
C GLY A 222 -14.44 1.41 25.75
N ALA A 223 -13.12 1.52 25.81
CA ALA A 223 -12.39 2.45 26.67
C ALA A 223 -10.98 2.69 26.12
N VAL A 224 -10.53 3.94 26.25
CA VAL A 224 -9.25 4.48 25.81
C VAL A 224 -8.12 4.06 26.77
N ALA A 225 -6.97 3.71 26.17
CA ALA A 225 -5.58 3.73 26.65
C ALA A 225 -5.12 2.91 27.88
N SER A 226 -3.99 2.23 27.67
CA SER A 226 -2.68 2.41 28.37
C SER A 226 -2.00 1.09 28.77
N ALA A 227 -0.67 1.10 28.61
CA ALA A 227 0.23 -0.03 28.80
C ALA A 227 0.39 -0.44 30.28
N GLY A 228 0.60 -1.74 30.51
CA GLY A 228 1.03 -2.27 31.81
C GLY A 228 1.52 -3.71 31.73
N SER A 229 2.83 -3.89 31.86
CA SER A 229 3.59 -5.14 31.82
C SER A 229 3.36 -6.08 33.02
N ARG A 230 3.80 -7.35 32.84
CA ARG A 230 4.13 -8.45 33.79
C ARG A 230 3.12 -9.60 33.72
N GLY A 231 3.48 -10.89 33.62
CA GLY A 231 4.75 -11.59 33.59
C GLY A 231 4.47 -13.09 33.81
N THR A 232 5.22 -13.94 33.11
CA THR A 232 5.62 -15.33 33.40
C THR A 232 4.60 -16.43 33.74
N ASP A 233 4.88 -17.58 33.12
CA ASP A 233 4.58 -18.98 33.50
C ASP A 233 3.16 -19.53 33.29
N ALA A 234 3.02 -20.38 32.27
CA ALA A 234 2.76 -21.81 32.42
C ALA A 234 2.39 -22.44 31.07
N GLN A 235 3.24 -23.34 30.56
CA GLN A 235 2.74 -24.45 29.74
C GLN A 235 1.75 -25.28 30.56
N PRO A 236 0.73 -25.86 29.92
CA PRO A 236 0.59 -27.29 30.07
C PRO A 236 0.49 -28.01 28.73
N ASN A 237 1.43 -28.93 28.61
CA ASN A 237 1.38 -30.16 27.83
C ASN A 237 0.14 -31.00 28.22
N LEU A 238 -0.58 -31.53 27.23
CA LEU A 238 -1.53 -32.66 27.30
C LEU A 238 -1.70 -33.13 25.84
N GLY A 239 -1.01 -34.15 25.32
CA GLY A 239 -0.36 -35.24 26.02
C GLY A 239 -1.29 -36.44 26.26
N GLY A 240 -1.92 -36.94 25.20
CA GLY A 240 -1.93 -38.38 24.88
C GLY A 240 -2.80 -39.37 25.66
N GLY A 241 -3.07 -40.48 24.97
CA GLY A 241 -3.45 -41.78 25.53
C GLY A 241 -4.83 -42.23 25.08
N ALA A 242 -5.06 -43.44 24.57
CA ALA A 242 -4.24 -44.64 24.38
C ALA A 242 -5.08 -45.58 23.47
N GLY A 243 -4.58 -46.63 22.80
CA GLY A 243 -3.29 -47.30 22.83
C GLY A 243 -3.47 -48.77 22.40
N MET A 244 -2.32 -49.43 22.19
CA MET A 244 -2.06 -50.85 21.85
C MET A 244 -2.16 -51.19 20.35
N GLY A 245 -1.14 -51.73 19.67
CA GLY A 245 0.17 -52.24 20.07
C GLY A 245 0.64 -53.30 19.05
N GLY A 246 1.93 -53.32 18.69
CA GLY A 246 2.54 -54.40 17.89
C GLY A 246 3.52 -53.90 16.83
N GLY A 247 4.83 -54.01 17.12
CA GLY A 247 5.91 -53.55 16.25
C GLY A 247 6.20 -54.45 15.04
N GLY A 248 6.74 -53.81 14.00
CA GLY A 248 7.37 -54.44 12.83
C GLY A 248 7.98 -53.34 11.95
N MET A 249 9.30 -53.29 11.83
CA MET A 249 10.02 -52.35 10.94
C MET A 249 9.64 -52.59 9.47
N PRO A 250 9.54 -51.55 8.63
CA PRO A 250 9.59 -51.72 7.18
C PRO A 250 11.01 -52.12 6.76
N ASP A 251 11.09 -53.16 5.95
CA ASP A 251 12.32 -53.73 5.40
C ASP A 251 13.08 -52.73 4.51
N LEU A 252 14.33 -52.43 4.87
CA LEU A 252 15.22 -51.52 4.13
C LEU A 252 15.62 -52.06 2.75
N SER A 253 15.33 -53.33 2.45
CA SER A 253 15.63 -53.97 1.17
C SER A 253 14.76 -53.47 0.00
N SER A 254 13.58 -52.87 0.26
CA SER A 254 12.67 -52.42 -0.79
C SER A 254 12.95 -51.02 -1.36
N LEU A 255 13.89 -50.27 -0.75
CA LEU A 255 14.32 -48.95 -1.25
C LEU A 255 15.47 -49.01 -2.26
N LEU A 256 16.15 -50.15 -2.37
CA LEU A 256 17.30 -50.34 -3.28
C LEU A 256 16.93 -50.82 -4.69
N ASN A 257 15.64 -51.07 -4.96
CA ASN A 257 15.16 -51.56 -6.25
C ASN A 257 14.29 -50.56 -7.03
N ASN A 258 14.40 -49.25 -6.75
CA ASN A 258 13.68 -48.23 -7.52
C ASN A 258 14.39 -47.95 -8.87
N PRO A 259 13.80 -48.34 -10.02
CA PRO A 259 14.43 -48.19 -11.34
C PRO A 259 14.64 -46.72 -11.75
N MET A 260 13.85 -45.81 -11.17
CA MET A 260 13.92 -44.37 -11.42
C MET A 260 15.13 -43.71 -10.75
N LEU A 261 15.58 -44.27 -9.61
CA LEU A 261 16.81 -43.81 -8.93
C LEU A 261 18.05 -44.33 -9.67
N SER A 262 18.00 -45.56 -10.18
CA SER A 262 19.08 -46.15 -10.97
C SER A 262 19.25 -45.42 -12.30
N SER A 263 18.17 -45.06 -12.99
CA SER A 263 18.25 -44.30 -14.25
C SER A 263 18.79 -42.89 -14.03
N MET A 264 18.39 -42.21 -12.95
CA MET A 264 18.91 -40.90 -12.57
C MET A 264 20.40 -40.93 -12.21
N ALA A 265 20.86 -41.95 -11.49
CA ALA A 265 22.27 -42.15 -11.17
C ALA A 265 23.11 -42.46 -12.42
N GLN A 266 22.57 -43.24 -13.37
CA GLN A 266 23.22 -43.56 -14.63
C GLN A 266 23.33 -42.34 -15.55
N GLN A 267 22.32 -41.46 -15.53
CA GLN A 267 22.30 -40.20 -16.27
C GLN A 267 23.26 -39.16 -15.67
N MET A 268 23.45 -39.16 -14.35
CA MET A 268 24.49 -38.34 -13.69
C MET A 268 25.91 -38.82 -14.00
N MET A 269 26.13 -40.13 -14.13
CA MET A 269 27.44 -40.67 -14.53
C MET A 269 27.77 -40.41 -16.00
N GLN A 270 26.78 -40.33 -16.89
CA GLN A 270 27.01 -40.01 -18.31
C GLN A 270 27.32 -38.52 -18.55
N ASN A 271 26.88 -37.61 -17.67
CA ASN A 271 27.03 -36.16 -17.86
C ASN A 271 28.17 -35.52 -17.04
N GLY A 272 29.05 -36.31 -16.42
CA GLY A 272 30.19 -35.79 -15.65
C GLY A 272 29.82 -35.01 -14.37
N GLY A 273 28.54 -35.02 -13.96
CA GLY A 273 28.06 -34.24 -12.80
C GLY A 273 28.65 -34.70 -11.46
N LEU A 274 29.07 -35.97 -11.37
CA LEU A 274 29.75 -36.51 -10.19
C LEU A 274 31.17 -35.96 -10.04
N GLU A 275 31.85 -35.67 -11.15
CA GLU A 275 33.22 -35.16 -11.20
C GLU A 275 33.27 -33.68 -10.81
N GLN A 276 32.20 -32.93 -11.09
CA GLN A 276 32.00 -31.55 -10.64
C GLN A 276 31.63 -31.45 -9.16
N LEU A 277 30.85 -32.41 -8.64
CA LEU A 277 30.56 -32.54 -7.20
C LEU A 277 31.81 -32.87 -6.38
N MET A 278 32.70 -33.74 -6.89
CA MET A 278 33.93 -34.11 -6.20
C MET A 278 35.06 -33.06 -6.28
N ASN A 279 34.97 -32.11 -7.21
CA ASN A 279 35.90 -30.97 -7.30
C ASN A 279 35.46 -29.74 -6.49
N ASN A 280 34.33 -29.81 -5.78
CA ASN A 280 33.93 -28.77 -4.83
C ASN A 280 34.82 -28.86 -3.57
N PRO A 281 35.66 -27.83 -3.29
CA PRO A 281 36.60 -27.84 -2.17
C PRO A 281 35.91 -28.08 -0.81
N MET A 282 34.68 -27.60 -0.65
CA MET A 282 33.89 -27.74 0.57
C MET A 282 33.41 -29.19 0.78
N LEU A 283 33.01 -29.88 -0.30
CA LEU A 283 32.64 -31.30 -0.25
C LEU A 283 33.86 -32.20 0.00
N ARG A 284 35.03 -31.83 -0.54
CA ARG A 284 36.29 -32.53 -0.29
C ARG A 284 36.73 -32.37 1.17
N GLN A 285 36.67 -31.15 1.69
CA GLN A 285 37.00 -30.85 3.08
C GLN A 285 36.00 -31.49 4.05
N MET A 286 34.72 -31.54 3.69
CA MET A 286 33.68 -32.23 4.45
C MET A 286 33.85 -33.77 4.42
N ALA A 287 34.26 -34.33 3.28
CA ALA A 287 34.57 -35.76 3.15
C ALA A 287 35.84 -36.17 3.92
N GLU A 288 36.87 -35.30 3.95
CA GLU A 288 38.10 -35.53 4.73
C GLU A 288 37.87 -35.42 6.24
N GLN A 289 36.95 -34.54 6.68
CA GLN A 289 36.67 -34.31 8.10
C GLN A 289 35.66 -35.31 8.69
N PHE A 290 34.79 -35.90 7.86
CA PHE A 290 33.71 -36.79 8.30
C PHE A 290 33.77 -38.22 7.72
N GLY A 291 34.75 -38.53 6.86
CA GLY A 291 34.91 -39.83 6.21
C GLY A 291 35.25 -41.02 7.13
N GLY A 292 35.29 -40.82 8.45
CA GLY A 292 35.62 -41.86 9.44
C GLY A 292 34.44 -42.37 10.28
N ASN A 293 33.28 -41.72 10.30
CA ASN A 293 32.19 -42.12 11.21
C ASN A 293 30.83 -41.99 10.52
N GLY A 294 30.18 -43.12 10.29
CA GLY A 294 29.04 -43.26 9.38
C GLY A 294 27.93 -42.23 9.54
N GLY A 295 27.60 -41.55 8.44
CA GLY A 295 26.25 -41.09 8.10
C GLY A 295 25.53 -40.13 9.07
N GLN A 296 26.20 -39.50 10.04
CA GLN A 296 25.58 -38.50 10.89
C GLN A 296 25.76 -37.10 10.30
N MET A 297 24.65 -36.36 10.15
CA MET A 297 24.70 -34.94 9.84
C MET A 297 25.53 -34.20 10.91
N PRO A 298 26.36 -33.23 10.51
CA PRO A 298 27.20 -32.48 11.44
C PRO A 298 26.36 -31.75 12.51
N ASP A 299 26.91 -31.67 13.72
CA ASP A 299 26.33 -30.93 14.84
C ASP A 299 26.10 -29.46 14.45
N ILE A 300 24.83 -29.05 14.43
CA ILE A 300 24.38 -27.73 13.98
C ILE A 300 24.96 -26.62 14.86
N ASN A 301 25.17 -26.87 16.16
CA ASN A 301 25.80 -25.90 17.05
C ASN A 301 27.30 -25.75 16.76
N ALA A 302 27.98 -26.82 16.35
CA ALA A 302 29.37 -26.77 15.93
C ALA A 302 29.53 -26.01 14.59
N LEU A 303 28.59 -26.21 13.66
CA LEU A 303 28.52 -25.50 12.38
C LEU A 303 28.31 -23.98 12.56
N MET A 304 27.34 -23.57 13.38
CA MET A 304 27.08 -22.14 13.64
C MET A 304 28.25 -21.43 14.34
N ASN A 305 29.06 -22.17 15.09
CA ASN A 305 30.20 -21.62 15.81
C ASN A 305 31.54 -21.73 15.06
N ASN A 306 31.58 -22.36 13.88
CA ASN A 306 32.80 -22.51 13.12
C ASN A 306 33.22 -21.18 12.44
N PRO A 307 34.33 -20.54 12.86
CA PRO A 307 34.78 -19.28 12.28
C PRO A 307 35.23 -19.42 10.82
N GLN A 308 35.64 -20.63 10.38
CA GLN A 308 36.13 -20.86 9.01
C GLN A 308 35.01 -20.80 7.96
N LEU A 309 33.75 -20.98 8.38
CA LEU A 309 32.58 -20.89 7.49
C LEU A 309 32.05 -19.46 7.34
N ARG A 310 32.45 -18.52 8.19
CA ARG A 310 31.99 -17.12 8.13
C ARG A 310 32.85 -16.32 7.17
N HIS A 311 32.32 -16.02 6.00
CA HIS A 311 33.07 -15.29 4.99
C HIS A 311 32.27 -14.19 4.30
N ALA A 312 30.94 -14.12 4.48
CA ALA A 312 30.11 -13.05 3.93
C ALA A 312 30.08 -11.82 4.86
N ASP A 313 30.28 -10.64 4.29
CA ASP A 313 30.25 -9.35 4.98
C ASP A 313 28.82 -8.94 5.35
N ILE A 314 27.85 -9.30 4.51
CA ILE A 314 26.44 -8.95 4.66
C ILE A 314 25.56 -10.01 3.99
N GLY A 315 24.36 -10.21 4.52
CA GLY A 315 23.35 -11.08 3.92
C GLY A 315 22.16 -10.28 3.39
N LEU A 316 21.52 -10.76 2.33
CA LEU A 316 20.26 -10.21 1.83
C LEU A 316 19.21 -11.31 1.62
N ILE A 317 18.03 -11.10 2.21
CA ILE A 317 16.85 -11.94 2.05
C ILE A 317 15.86 -11.23 1.10
N GLY A 318 15.50 -11.89 0.00
CA GLY A 318 14.52 -11.40 -0.97
C GLY A 318 15.12 -11.14 -2.34
N LEU A 319 15.02 -12.13 -3.23
CA LEU A 319 15.66 -12.11 -4.57
C LEU A 319 14.69 -11.70 -5.68
N ALA A 320 13.96 -10.60 -5.46
CA ALA A 320 13.33 -9.88 -6.56
C ALA A 320 14.39 -9.04 -7.32
N VAL A 321 13.99 -8.37 -8.40
CA VAL A 321 14.87 -7.54 -9.23
C VAL A 321 15.69 -6.55 -8.39
N MET A 322 15.06 -5.85 -7.44
CA MET A 322 15.77 -4.91 -6.55
C MET A 322 16.84 -5.61 -5.68
N GLY A 323 16.54 -6.80 -5.15
CA GLY A 323 17.43 -7.51 -4.24
C GLY A 323 18.64 -8.09 -4.95
N GLN A 324 18.42 -8.70 -6.12
CA GLN A 324 19.50 -9.21 -6.96
C GLN A 324 20.47 -8.09 -7.37
N ASN A 325 19.93 -6.96 -7.84
CA ASN A 325 20.76 -5.83 -8.27
C ASN A 325 21.52 -5.19 -7.10
N LEU A 326 20.92 -5.08 -5.91
CA LEU A 326 21.61 -4.57 -4.73
C LEU A 326 22.73 -5.52 -4.27
N ILE A 327 22.52 -6.84 -4.32
CA ILE A 327 23.57 -7.84 -4.07
C ILE A 327 24.73 -7.67 -5.05
N LEU A 328 24.45 -7.58 -6.35
CA LEU A 328 25.48 -7.42 -7.39
C LEU A 328 26.24 -6.10 -7.22
N ASN A 329 25.55 -5.03 -6.87
CA ASN A 329 26.19 -3.75 -6.55
C ASN A 329 27.17 -3.90 -5.37
N MET A 330 26.73 -4.47 -4.25
CA MET A 330 27.62 -4.73 -3.10
C MET A 330 28.81 -5.62 -3.47
N ASN A 331 28.59 -6.66 -4.29
CA ASN A 331 29.66 -7.53 -4.79
C ASN A 331 30.69 -6.75 -5.63
N ASP A 332 30.26 -5.87 -6.52
CA ASP A 332 31.16 -5.05 -7.34
C ASP A 332 31.98 -4.06 -6.50
N LYS A 333 31.51 -3.70 -5.31
CA LYS A 333 32.27 -2.90 -4.33
C LYS A 333 33.20 -3.74 -3.46
N GLY A 334 33.35 -5.03 -3.75
CA GLY A 334 34.28 -5.94 -3.10
C GLY A 334 33.71 -6.64 -1.85
N TYR A 335 32.42 -6.52 -1.57
CA TYR A 335 31.79 -7.20 -0.43
C TYR A 335 31.34 -8.61 -0.82
N LYS A 336 31.58 -9.59 0.05
CA LYS A 336 31.01 -10.93 -0.10
C LYS A 336 29.60 -10.94 0.46
N VAL A 337 28.63 -11.33 -0.35
CA VAL A 337 27.21 -11.25 0.02
C VAL A 337 26.59 -12.64 0.08
N ALA A 338 25.91 -12.95 1.18
CA ALA A 338 25.06 -14.13 1.27
C ALA A 338 23.66 -13.82 0.73
N ALA A 339 23.16 -14.65 -0.18
CA ALA A 339 21.85 -14.52 -0.81
C ALA A 339 20.91 -15.59 -0.26
N TYR A 340 19.72 -15.17 0.19
CA TYR A 340 18.66 -16.09 0.59
C TYR A 340 17.29 -15.65 0.08
N ASN A 341 16.42 -16.62 -0.17
CA ASN A 341 15.04 -16.38 -0.51
C ASN A 341 14.17 -17.57 -0.07
N ARG A 342 12.95 -17.29 0.43
CA ARG A 342 11.99 -18.32 0.86
C ARG A 342 11.77 -19.42 -0.19
N THR A 343 11.70 -19.03 -1.46
CA THR A 343 11.72 -19.96 -2.60
C THR A 343 13.16 -20.16 -3.02
N THR A 344 13.76 -21.28 -2.61
CA THR A 344 15.19 -21.58 -2.79
C THR A 344 15.60 -21.72 -4.25
N SER A 345 14.71 -22.14 -5.14
CA SER A 345 15.00 -22.17 -6.59
C SER A 345 15.34 -20.79 -7.18
N LYS A 346 14.93 -19.69 -6.53
CA LYS A 346 15.40 -18.34 -6.92
C LYS A 346 16.86 -18.10 -6.57
N VAL A 347 17.35 -18.71 -5.49
CA VAL A 347 18.77 -18.65 -5.10
C VAL A 347 19.59 -19.40 -6.14
N ASP A 348 19.19 -20.62 -6.49
CA ASP A 348 19.87 -21.43 -7.49
C ASP A 348 19.91 -20.73 -8.86
N HIS A 349 18.78 -20.19 -9.30
CA HIS A 349 18.70 -19.43 -10.55
C HIS A 349 19.63 -18.22 -10.54
N PHE A 350 19.62 -17.43 -9.47
CA PHE A 350 20.44 -16.22 -9.38
C PHE A 350 21.94 -16.55 -9.43
N LEU A 351 22.37 -17.58 -8.69
CA LEU A 351 23.77 -18.03 -8.69
C LEU A 351 24.21 -18.64 -10.03
N ALA A 352 23.31 -19.34 -10.71
CA ALA A 352 23.59 -19.94 -12.01
C ALA A 352 23.63 -18.92 -13.16
N ASN A 353 23.01 -17.75 -12.98
CA ASN A 353 22.86 -16.73 -14.00
C ASN A 353 23.54 -15.42 -13.59
N GLU A 354 22.80 -14.46 -13.04
CA GLU A 354 23.26 -13.08 -12.86
C GLU A 354 24.44 -12.95 -11.90
N ALA A 355 24.53 -13.82 -10.89
CA ALA A 355 25.64 -13.87 -9.92
C ALA A 355 26.75 -14.89 -10.30
N LYS A 356 26.68 -15.51 -11.48
CA LYS A 356 27.69 -16.48 -11.90
C LYS A 356 29.07 -15.82 -12.03
N GLY A 357 30.08 -16.41 -11.38
CA GLY A 357 31.45 -15.90 -11.38
C GLY A 357 31.69 -14.71 -10.45
N THR A 358 30.71 -14.38 -9.59
CA THR A 358 30.86 -13.39 -8.52
C THR A 358 31.28 -14.04 -7.21
N ASN A 359 31.46 -13.25 -6.15
CA ASN A 359 31.73 -13.75 -4.79
C ASN A 359 30.45 -13.94 -3.96
N VAL A 360 29.28 -13.92 -4.60
CA VAL A 360 27.99 -14.15 -3.95
C VAL A 360 27.85 -15.62 -3.60
N VAL A 361 27.41 -15.91 -2.38
CA VAL A 361 27.11 -17.27 -1.91
C VAL A 361 25.62 -17.40 -1.63
N GLY A 362 25.03 -18.57 -1.88
CA GLY A 362 23.63 -18.83 -1.58
C GLY A 362 23.47 -19.68 -0.33
N ALA A 363 22.29 -19.56 0.28
CA ALA A 363 21.83 -20.47 1.32
C ALA A 363 20.45 -21.04 0.97
N HIS A 364 20.13 -22.21 1.51
CA HIS A 364 18.87 -22.91 1.30
C HIS A 364 18.02 -23.00 2.59
N SER A 365 18.56 -22.53 3.71
CA SER A 365 17.85 -22.36 4.98
C SER A 365 18.25 -21.06 5.69
N ILE A 366 17.40 -20.58 6.61
CA ILE A 366 17.72 -19.41 7.44
C ILE A 366 18.96 -19.67 8.31
N GLN A 367 19.09 -20.89 8.82
CA GLN A 367 20.18 -21.33 9.69
C GLN A 367 21.51 -21.30 8.96
N GLU A 368 21.55 -21.85 7.75
CA GLU A 368 22.70 -21.79 6.86
C GLU A 368 23.02 -20.34 6.47
N PHE A 369 22.00 -19.56 6.10
CA PHE A 369 22.19 -18.15 5.75
C PHE A 369 22.88 -17.37 6.88
N VAL A 370 22.43 -17.54 8.13
CA VAL A 370 22.99 -16.86 9.30
C VAL A 370 24.39 -17.37 9.66
N SER A 371 24.73 -18.63 9.36
CA SER A 371 26.06 -19.20 9.66
C SER A 371 27.15 -18.70 8.71
N LEU A 372 26.80 -18.24 7.50
CA LEU A 372 27.74 -17.69 6.52
C LEU A 372 28.25 -16.27 6.86
N LEU A 373 27.55 -15.57 7.76
CA LEU A 373 27.78 -14.14 8.03
C LEU A 373 28.86 -13.89 9.08
N LYS A 374 29.71 -12.88 8.83
CA LYS A 374 30.62 -12.31 9.82
C LYS A 374 29.83 -11.66 10.98
N ARG A 375 30.45 -11.56 12.15
CA ARG A 375 29.88 -10.87 13.34
C ARG A 375 30.40 -9.43 13.44
N PRO A 376 29.60 -8.45 13.92
CA PRO A 376 28.15 -8.57 14.12
C PRO A 376 27.44 -8.83 12.78
N ARG A 377 26.43 -9.71 12.80
CA ARG A 377 25.74 -10.14 11.58
C ARG A 377 24.92 -8.99 11.02
N LYS A 378 24.99 -8.77 9.71
CA LYS A 378 24.28 -7.70 8.99
C LYS A 378 23.33 -8.34 7.99
N ILE A 379 22.03 -8.15 8.17
CA ILE A 379 21.01 -8.84 7.39
C ILE A 379 20.03 -7.84 6.79
N ILE A 380 20.03 -7.69 5.47
CA ILE A 380 19.05 -6.88 4.74
C ILE A 380 17.82 -7.73 4.40
N LEU A 381 16.63 -7.24 4.75
CA LEU A 381 15.35 -7.77 4.32
C LEU A 381 14.83 -6.88 3.18
N LEU A 382 14.77 -7.44 1.98
CA LEU A 382 14.20 -6.77 0.80
C LEU A 382 12.99 -7.54 0.28
N VAL A 383 12.00 -7.65 1.16
CA VAL A 383 10.78 -8.45 0.96
C VAL A 383 9.55 -7.55 0.88
N LYS A 384 8.38 -8.13 0.62
CA LYS A 384 7.12 -7.38 0.63
C LYS A 384 6.90 -6.79 2.03
N ALA A 385 6.62 -5.49 2.11
CA ALA A 385 6.31 -4.80 3.36
C ALA A 385 5.08 -5.42 4.06
N GLY A 386 5.00 -5.25 5.39
CA GLY A 386 3.95 -5.82 6.24
C GLY A 386 4.36 -7.15 6.89
N PRO A 387 3.43 -8.10 7.08
CA PRO A 387 3.66 -9.32 7.88
C PRO A 387 4.87 -10.17 7.44
N ALA A 388 5.21 -10.16 6.15
CA ALA A 388 6.35 -10.93 5.66
C ALA A 388 7.69 -10.47 6.25
N VAL A 389 7.84 -9.18 6.58
CA VAL A 389 9.05 -8.68 7.27
C VAL A 389 9.10 -9.24 8.69
N ASP A 390 7.98 -9.17 9.41
CA ASP A 390 7.88 -9.66 10.80
C ASP A 390 8.11 -11.18 10.86
N ASP A 391 7.56 -11.95 9.92
CA ASP A 391 7.78 -13.40 9.81
C ASP A 391 9.26 -13.76 9.64
N PHE A 392 10.01 -12.99 8.84
CA PHE A 392 11.46 -13.19 8.69
C PHE A 392 12.23 -12.80 9.94
N ILE A 393 11.86 -11.68 10.59
CA ILE A 393 12.47 -11.28 11.86
C ILE A 393 12.32 -12.40 12.89
N GLN A 394 11.13 -12.98 13.05
CA GLN A 394 10.91 -14.08 13.99
C GLN A 394 11.70 -15.35 13.64
N GLN A 395 11.86 -15.67 12.35
CA GLN A 395 12.67 -16.80 11.91
C GLN A 395 14.18 -16.57 12.14
N LEU A 396 14.64 -15.32 12.11
CA LEU A 396 16.05 -14.97 12.31
C LEU A 396 16.45 -15.01 13.78
N ILE A 397 15.61 -14.48 14.68
CA ILE A 397 15.91 -14.30 16.11
C ILE A 397 16.59 -15.52 16.78
N PRO A 398 16.13 -16.78 16.57
CA PRO A 398 16.75 -17.95 17.20
C PRO A 398 18.22 -18.19 16.85
N TYR A 399 18.72 -17.57 15.78
CA TYR A 399 20.07 -17.77 15.24
C TYR A 399 20.97 -16.53 15.39
N LEU A 400 20.44 -15.43 15.94
CA LEU A 400 21.15 -14.19 16.17
C LEU A 400 21.72 -14.10 17.59
N GLU A 401 22.72 -13.24 17.76
CA GLU A 401 23.32 -12.88 19.04
C GLU A 401 23.17 -11.37 19.30
N LYS A 402 23.34 -10.95 20.56
CA LYS A 402 23.26 -9.53 20.92
C LYS A 402 24.25 -8.70 20.10
N GLY A 403 23.80 -7.57 19.58
CA GLY A 403 24.57 -6.69 18.70
C GLY A 403 24.43 -7.01 17.20
N ASP A 404 23.81 -8.12 16.82
CA ASP A 404 23.48 -8.39 15.42
C ASP A 404 22.42 -7.39 14.89
N ILE A 405 22.48 -7.13 13.58
CA ILE A 405 21.79 -6.03 12.91
C ILE A 405 20.83 -6.57 11.85
N ILE A 406 19.54 -6.23 12.01
CA ILE A 406 18.51 -6.45 11.00
C ILE A 406 18.20 -5.13 10.31
N ILE A 407 18.23 -5.12 8.98
CA ILE A 407 17.98 -3.96 8.15
C ILE A 407 16.76 -4.23 7.29
N ASP A 408 15.65 -3.54 7.50
CA ASP A 408 14.51 -3.58 6.59
C ASP A 408 14.76 -2.55 5.48
N GLY A 409 15.03 -3.03 4.26
CA GLY A 409 15.23 -2.20 3.07
C GLY A 409 13.96 -1.99 2.24
N GLY A 410 12.82 -2.51 2.69
CA GLY A 410 11.54 -2.42 2.00
C GLY A 410 10.96 -1.01 2.00
N ASN A 411 9.81 -0.85 1.34
CA ASN A 411 8.97 0.35 1.52
C ASN A 411 8.01 0.12 2.70
N SER A 412 8.55 -0.14 3.89
CA SER A 412 7.74 -0.34 5.10
C SER A 412 7.14 0.98 5.59
N HIS A 413 5.98 0.90 6.25
CA HIS A 413 5.37 2.06 6.89
C HIS A 413 6.17 2.41 8.16
N PHE A 414 6.48 3.69 8.38
CA PHE A 414 7.38 4.11 9.46
C PHE A 414 6.94 3.68 10.88
N PRO A 415 5.64 3.58 11.25
CA PRO A 415 5.23 3.10 12.56
C PRO A 415 5.58 1.63 12.80
N ASP A 416 5.60 0.79 11.75
CA ASP A 416 6.08 -0.59 11.87
C ASP A 416 7.57 -0.62 12.21
N SER A 417 8.34 0.34 11.68
CA SER A 417 9.78 0.45 11.94
C SER A 417 10.06 0.98 13.34
N GLU A 418 9.29 1.95 13.80
CA GLU A 418 9.27 2.38 15.22
C GLU A 418 9.02 1.20 16.16
N ARG A 419 7.99 0.39 15.88
CA ARG A 419 7.67 -0.81 16.66
C ARG A 419 8.83 -1.81 16.63
N ARG A 420 9.30 -2.20 15.44
CA ARG A 420 10.39 -3.17 15.26
C ARG A 420 11.68 -2.74 15.94
N THR A 421 12.02 -1.45 15.88
CA THR A 421 13.20 -0.90 16.57
C THR A 421 13.11 -1.17 18.07
N LYS A 422 12.01 -0.77 18.71
CA LYS A 422 11.81 -0.95 20.16
C LYS A 422 11.81 -2.43 20.58
N GLU A 423 11.12 -3.28 19.82
CA GLU A 423 11.03 -4.72 20.10
C GLU A 423 12.36 -5.45 19.98
N LEU A 424 13.19 -5.08 19.00
CA LEU A 424 14.48 -5.72 18.76
C LEU A 424 15.56 -5.21 19.73
N GLU A 425 15.57 -3.91 20.03
CA GLU A 425 16.47 -3.33 21.04
C GLU A 425 16.23 -3.94 22.43
N ALA A 426 14.96 -4.17 22.81
CA ALA A 426 14.61 -4.85 24.06
C ALA A 426 15.18 -6.29 24.16
N LYS A 427 15.45 -6.93 23.01
CA LYS A 427 16.08 -8.26 22.93
C LYS A 427 17.61 -8.19 22.77
N GLY A 428 18.17 -6.99 22.65
CA GLY A 428 19.60 -6.74 22.44
C GLY A 428 20.07 -6.83 20.99
N PHE A 429 19.14 -6.81 20.03
CA PHE A 429 19.43 -6.70 18.60
C PHE A 429 19.33 -5.24 18.15
N LEU A 430 20.00 -4.89 17.07
CA LEU A 430 19.93 -3.56 16.46
C LEU A 430 19.06 -3.62 15.20
N PHE A 431 18.22 -2.61 15.00
CA PHE A 431 17.34 -2.54 13.84
C PHE A 431 17.59 -1.26 13.04
N VAL A 432 17.56 -1.37 11.71
CA VAL A 432 17.61 -0.23 10.80
C VAL A 432 16.48 -0.33 9.80
N GLY A 433 15.57 0.64 9.78
CA GLY A 433 14.65 0.86 8.68
C GLY A 433 15.30 1.77 7.65
N SER A 434 15.56 1.26 6.44
CA SER A 434 16.27 2.00 5.40
C SER A 434 15.45 2.12 4.13
N GLY A 435 15.14 3.36 3.76
CA GLY A 435 14.64 3.63 2.42
C GLY A 435 15.66 3.27 1.34
N VAL A 436 15.23 2.55 0.29
CA VAL A 436 16.04 2.29 -0.91
C VAL A 436 15.33 2.87 -2.13
N SER A 437 15.94 3.81 -2.83
CA SER A 437 15.36 4.46 -4.04
C SER A 437 16.30 4.37 -5.23
N GLY A 438 15.73 4.27 -6.44
CA GLY A 438 16.48 4.23 -7.71
C GLY A 438 15.99 3.26 -8.77
N GLY A 439 14.99 2.45 -8.46
CA GLY A 439 14.53 1.40 -9.37
C GLY A 439 15.60 0.34 -9.61
N GLU A 440 15.43 -0.44 -10.68
CA GLU A 440 16.34 -1.54 -11.03
C GLU A 440 17.76 -1.06 -11.31
N GLU A 441 17.90 -0.06 -12.18
CA GLU A 441 19.19 0.51 -12.57
C GLU A 441 19.89 1.19 -11.39
N GLY A 442 19.15 1.96 -10.59
CA GLY A 442 19.69 2.58 -9.39
C GLY A 442 20.18 1.53 -8.39
N ALA A 443 19.42 0.46 -8.13
CA ALA A 443 19.88 -0.61 -7.24
C ALA A 443 21.21 -1.24 -7.70
N ARG A 444 21.40 -1.39 -9.02
CA ARG A 444 22.59 -2.03 -9.61
C ARG A 444 23.85 -1.17 -9.57
N HIS A 445 23.71 0.13 -9.77
CA HIS A 445 24.86 1.03 -9.98
C HIS A 445 25.08 2.04 -8.86
N GLY A 446 24.05 2.32 -8.06
CA GLY A 446 24.10 3.25 -6.95
C GLY A 446 22.72 3.75 -6.57
N PRO A 447 22.04 3.17 -5.57
CA PRO A 447 20.77 3.68 -5.10
C PRO A 447 20.98 4.87 -4.16
N SER A 448 19.90 5.58 -3.87
CA SER A 448 19.82 6.40 -2.66
C SER A 448 19.42 5.51 -1.48
N LEU A 449 20.16 5.60 -0.37
CA LEU A 449 19.93 4.82 0.84
C LEU A 449 19.67 5.76 2.02
N MET A 450 18.58 5.54 2.75
CA MET A 450 18.09 6.44 3.80
C MET A 450 17.94 5.68 5.13
N PRO A 451 19.05 5.24 5.77
CA PRO A 451 19.00 4.45 7.01
C PRO A 451 18.61 5.28 8.24
N GLY A 452 17.69 4.75 9.04
CA GLY A 452 17.39 5.21 10.40
C GLY A 452 16.99 4.05 11.31
N GLY A 453 17.01 4.25 12.64
CA GLY A 453 16.76 3.18 13.61
C GLY A 453 17.71 3.22 14.81
N SER A 454 18.31 2.09 15.15
CA SER A 454 19.31 1.97 16.21
C SER A 454 20.63 2.60 15.77
N ALA A 455 20.97 3.79 16.28
CA ALA A 455 22.19 4.51 15.90
C ALA A 455 23.49 3.71 16.09
N ALA A 456 23.51 2.76 17.05
CA ALA A 456 24.65 1.86 17.27
C ALA A 456 24.95 0.92 16.09
N ALA A 457 23.99 0.70 15.18
CA ALA A 457 24.20 -0.08 13.96
C ALA A 457 24.94 0.71 12.87
N TRP A 458 24.90 2.05 12.92
CA TRP A 458 25.42 2.88 11.82
C TRP A 458 26.91 2.68 11.55
N PRO A 459 27.83 2.69 12.55
CA PRO A 459 29.25 2.45 12.31
C PRO A 459 29.54 1.12 11.61
N GLU A 460 28.71 0.11 11.88
CA GLU A 460 28.83 -1.24 11.36
C GLU A 460 28.39 -1.36 9.90
N ILE A 461 27.44 -0.55 9.44
CA ILE A 461 26.89 -0.64 8.07
C ILE A 461 27.33 0.52 7.16
N LYS A 462 27.85 1.61 7.73
CA LYS A 462 28.17 2.86 7.02
C LYS A 462 29.02 2.65 5.79
N GLU A 463 30.13 1.92 5.90
CA GLU A 463 31.05 1.74 4.78
C GLU A 463 30.42 0.96 3.62
N ILE A 464 29.64 -0.08 3.93
CA ILE A 464 28.93 -0.87 2.92
C ILE A 464 27.91 0.02 2.22
N PHE A 465 27.07 0.70 3.00
CA PHE A 465 25.99 1.53 2.48
C PHE A 465 26.53 2.70 1.63
N GLN A 466 27.54 3.44 2.12
CA GLN A 466 28.08 4.59 1.41
C GLN A 466 28.83 4.22 0.12
N LYS A 467 29.53 3.08 0.06
CA LYS A 467 30.17 2.61 -1.19
C LYS A 467 29.16 2.07 -2.20
N THR A 468 28.08 1.48 -1.73
CA THR A 468 27.01 0.93 -2.56
C THR A 468 26.11 2.04 -3.11
N ALA A 469 25.92 3.13 -2.38
CA ALA A 469 25.09 4.26 -2.79
C ALA A 469 25.64 5.02 -4.03
N ALA A 470 24.74 5.72 -4.72
CA ALA A 470 25.14 6.70 -5.74
C ALA A 470 26.08 7.75 -5.15
N GLN A 471 26.91 8.35 -6.01
CA GLN A 471 27.81 9.44 -5.63
C GLN A 471 27.36 10.73 -6.33
N SER A 472 27.33 11.85 -5.61
CA SER A 472 27.05 13.18 -6.15
C SER A 472 28.18 14.12 -5.73
N ASP A 473 28.95 14.63 -6.68
CA ASP A 473 30.15 15.44 -6.43
C ASP A 473 31.14 14.80 -5.42
N GLY A 474 31.28 13.47 -5.46
CA GLY A 474 32.14 12.70 -4.55
C GLY A 474 31.54 12.43 -3.16
N GLU A 475 30.33 12.89 -2.89
CA GLU A 475 29.59 12.60 -1.66
C GLU A 475 28.61 11.44 -1.87
N PRO A 476 28.55 10.44 -0.97
CA PRO A 476 27.61 9.34 -1.10
C PRO A 476 26.19 9.84 -0.85
N CYS A 477 25.24 9.39 -1.68
CA CYS A 477 23.80 9.59 -1.52
C CYS A 477 23.24 8.66 -0.44
N CYS A 478 23.92 8.63 0.72
CA CYS A 478 23.60 7.85 1.90
C CYS A 478 24.26 8.46 3.14
N ASP A 479 23.44 8.73 4.16
CA ASP A 479 23.89 9.13 5.49
C ASP A 479 22.86 8.72 6.55
N TRP A 480 23.20 8.82 7.83
CA TRP A 480 22.27 8.52 8.92
C TRP A 480 21.15 9.56 8.96
N VAL A 481 19.90 9.09 8.83
CA VAL A 481 18.70 9.96 8.81
C VAL A 481 18.29 10.38 10.22
N GLY A 482 18.25 9.44 11.16
CA GLY A 482 17.71 9.65 12.50
C GLY A 482 17.28 8.34 13.17
N ASP A 483 16.69 8.47 14.35
CA ASP A 483 16.33 7.33 15.19
C ASP A 483 15.01 6.65 14.74
N GLY A 484 14.80 5.41 15.21
CA GLY A 484 13.54 4.68 15.00
C GLY A 484 13.10 4.54 13.54
N GLY A 485 11.93 5.06 13.20
CA GLY A 485 11.30 4.97 11.88
C GLY A 485 11.75 6.04 10.88
N ALA A 486 12.67 6.95 11.26
CA ALA A 486 13.00 8.13 10.48
C ALA A 486 13.45 7.83 9.04
N GLY A 487 14.24 6.77 8.82
CA GLY A 487 14.69 6.38 7.48
C GLY A 487 13.56 6.03 6.52
N HIS A 488 12.58 5.24 6.98
CA HIS A 488 11.38 4.92 6.21
C HIS A 488 10.42 6.11 6.09
N TYR A 489 10.39 7.01 7.08
CA TYR A 489 9.62 8.24 6.99
C TYR A 489 10.13 9.16 5.87
N VAL A 490 11.45 9.40 5.81
CA VAL A 490 12.07 10.19 4.73
C VAL A 490 11.82 9.54 3.37
N LYS A 491 11.87 8.20 3.28
CA LYS A 491 11.53 7.49 2.04
C LYS A 491 10.08 7.65 1.62
N MET A 492 9.16 7.62 2.57
CA MET A 492 7.74 7.87 2.33
C MET A 492 7.55 9.28 1.72
N VAL A 493 8.12 10.31 2.36
CA VAL A 493 8.05 11.69 1.86
C VAL A 493 8.70 11.84 0.49
N HIS A 494 9.85 11.21 0.24
CA HIS A 494 10.46 11.14 -1.10
C HIS A 494 9.46 10.63 -2.14
N ASN A 495 8.71 9.55 -1.85
CA ASN A 495 7.71 9.03 -2.80
C ASN A 495 6.47 9.95 -2.92
N GLY A 496 6.11 10.69 -1.88
CA GLY A 496 5.12 11.75 -2.00
C GLY A 496 5.56 12.83 -2.99
N ILE A 497 6.80 13.33 -2.85
CA ILE A 497 7.40 14.31 -3.76
C ILE A 497 7.48 13.75 -5.19
N GLU A 498 7.89 12.49 -5.35
CA GLU A 498 7.88 11.78 -6.63
C GLU A 498 6.50 11.80 -7.30
N TYR A 499 5.42 11.60 -6.53
CA TYR A 499 4.06 11.65 -7.05
C TYR A 499 3.71 13.07 -7.52
N GLY A 500 4.11 14.09 -6.77
CA GLY A 500 3.96 15.49 -7.14
C GLY A 500 4.68 15.84 -8.43
N ASP A 501 5.96 15.49 -8.55
CA ASP A 501 6.78 15.76 -9.73
C ASP A 501 6.19 15.09 -10.98
N MET A 502 5.80 13.81 -10.89
CA MET A 502 5.15 13.11 -12.00
C MET A 502 3.83 13.77 -12.42
N GLN A 503 3.02 14.20 -11.45
CA GLN A 503 1.73 14.83 -11.73
C GLN A 503 1.92 16.20 -12.41
N LEU A 504 2.86 17.02 -11.95
CA LEU A 504 3.18 18.30 -12.58
C LEU A 504 3.67 18.13 -14.02
N ILE A 505 4.51 17.12 -14.27
CA ILE A 505 4.98 16.78 -15.62
C ILE A 505 3.81 16.34 -16.51
N ALA A 506 2.89 15.53 -16.00
CA ALA A 506 1.69 15.09 -16.73
C ALA A 506 0.74 16.26 -17.06
N GLU A 507 0.63 17.25 -16.18
CA GLU A 507 -0.12 18.49 -16.42
C GLU A 507 0.54 19.32 -17.52
N ALA A 508 1.86 19.49 -17.48
CA ALA A 508 2.60 20.19 -18.54
C ALA A 508 2.42 19.49 -19.91
N TYR A 509 2.53 18.16 -19.94
CA TYR A 509 2.22 17.36 -21.14
C TYR A 509 0.79 17.62 -21.65
N SER A 510 -0.21 17.60 -20.75
CA SER A 510 -1.61 17.81 -21.11
C SER A 510 -1.86 19.20 -21.68
N ILE A 511 -1.23 20.24 -21.12
CA ILE A 511 -1.32 21.62 -21.62
C ILE A 511 -0.72 21.73 -23.03
N LEU A 512 0.45 21.13 -23.27
CA LEU A 512 1.08 21.13 -24.59
C LEU A 512 0.27 20.32 -25.62
N LYS A 513 -0.21 19.14 -25.23
CA LYS A 513 -0.94 18.22 -26.11
C LYS A 513 -2.35 18.72 -26.44
N ILE A 514 -3.13 19.07 -25.43
CA ILE A 514 -4.55 19.42 -25.57
C ILE A 514 -4.72 20.92 -25.81
N GLY A 515 -3.96 21.75 -25.11
CA GLY A 515 -4.07 23.21 -25.20
C GLY A 515 -3.40 23.78 -26.46
N LEU A 516 -2.12 23.41 -26.70
CA LEU A 516 -1.37 23.89 -27.87
C LEU A 516 -1.50 23.01 -29.12
N GLY A 517 -1.99 21.79 -28.97
CA GLY A 517 -2.22 20.85 -30.07
C GLY A 517 -0.93 20.24 -30.64
N LEU A 518 0.13 20.13 -29.83
CA LEU A 518 1.42 19.59 -30.27
C LEU A 518 1.40 18.05 -30.34
N ASP A 519 2.22 17.47 -31.21
CA ASP A 519 2.42 16.02 -31.26
C ASP A 519 3.45 15.52 -30.22
N GLU A 520 3.53 14.20 -30.03
CA GLU A 520 4.41 13.59 -29.03
C GLU A 520 5.90 13.89 -29.28
N GLN A 521 6.32 14.04 -30.55
CA GLN A 521 7.71 14.34 -30.88
C GLN A 521 8.04 15.80 -30.57
N GLU A 522 7.17 16.74 -30.94
CA GLU A 522 7.33 18.15 -30.59
C GLU A 522 7.40 18.35 -29.07
N ILE A 523 6.57 17.62 -28.32
CA ILE A 523 6.59 17.67 -26.85
C ILE A 523 7.88 17.05 -26.32
N SER A 524 8.32 15.90 -26.85
CA SER A 524 9.61 15.29 -26.51
C SER A 524 10.76 16.29 -26.68
N ASP A 525 10.80 17.03 -27.79
CA ASP A 525 11.85 18.01 -28.07
C ASP A 525 11.83 19.18 -27.07
N ILE A 526 10.65 19.61 -26.61
CA ILE A 526 10.50 20.60 -25.53
C ILE A 526 11.06 20.07 -24.21
N PHE A 527 10.71 18.85 -23.82
CA PHE A 527 11.26 18.21 -22.61
C PHE A 527 12.77 17.99 -22.72
N ALA A 528 13.29 17.71 -23.92
CA ALA A 528 14.72 17.63 -24.17
C ALA A 528 15.44 18.97 -23.94
N GLU A 529 14.79 20.09 -24.27
CA GLU A 529 15.33 21.42 -24.00
C GLU A 529 15.24 21.78 -22.52
N TRP A 530 14.10 21.54 -21.87
CA TRP A 530 13.95 21.75 -20.42
C TRP A 530 14.96 20.96 -19.60
N ASN A 531 15.34 19.76 -20.05
CA ASN A 531 16.35 18.93 -19.38
C ASN A 531 17.78 19.47 -19.48
N LYS A 532 18.02 20.58 -20.19
CA LYS A 532 19.33 21.25 -20.22
C LYS A 532 19.40 22.46 -19.28
N GLY A 533 18.28 22.80 -18.64
CA GLY A 533 18.12 24.00 -17.82
C GLY A 533 17.79 23.69 -16.36
N VAL A 534 16.96 24.54 -15.76
CA VAL A 534 16.58 24.46 -14.33
C VAL A 534 15.76 23.21 -13.97
N LEU A 535 15.20 22.54 -14.99
CA LEU A 535 14.42 21.32 -14.85
C LEU A 535 15.23 20.03 -15.09
N ASP A 536 16.55 20.11 -15.31
CA ASP A 536 17.41 18.94 -15.48
C ASP A 536 17.20 17.93 -14.33
N SER A 537 16.60 16.81 -14.69
CA SER A 537 16.19 15.77 -13.76
C SER A 537 15.87 14.46 -14.48
N PHE A 538 16.00 13.35 -13.75
CA PHE A 538 15.70 12.04 -14.31
C PHE A 538 14.26 11.91 -14.82
N LEU A 539 13.27 12.48 -14.12
CA LEU A 539 11.87 12.40 -14.54
C LEU A 539 11.61 13.18 -15.84
N ILE A 540 12.27 14.31 -16.07
CA ILE A 540 12.17 15.07 -17.33
C ILE A 540 12.88 14.31 -18.46
N GLU A 541 14.06 13.74 -18.18
CA GLU A 541 14.81 12.90 -19.11
C GLU A 541 13.99 11.70 -19.61
N ILE A 542 13.44 10.89 -18.70
CA ILE A 542 12.64 9.74 -19.12
C ILE A 542 11.33 10.16 -19.78
N THR A 543 10.78 11.34 -19.44
CA THR A 543 9.57 11.87 -20.10
C THR A 543 9.83 12.18 -21.56
N ARG A 544 10.98 12.80 -21.88
CA ARG A 544 11.45 12.95 -23.27
C ARG A 544 11.50 11.59 -23.97
N ASP A 545 12.15 10.61 -23.36
CA ASP A 545 12.38 9.30 -23.99
C ASP A 545 11.09 8.51 -24.23
N VAL A 546 10.17 8.49 -23.27
CA VAL A 546 8.89 7.78 -23.43
C VAL A 546 7.97 8.44 -24.46
N LEU A 547 8.03 9.77 -24.61
CA LEU A 547 7.27 10.49 -25.64
C LEU A 547 7.83 10.23 -27.05
N ALA A 548 9.16 10.11 -27.19
CA ALA A 548 9.81 9.74 -28.45
C ALA A 548 9.62 8.26 -28.83
N TYR A 549 9.30 7.40 -27.87
CA TYR A 549 9.18 5.97 -28.09
C TYR A 549 7.99 5.61 -28.99
N LYS A 550 8.27 4.88 -30.08
CA LYS A 550 7.28 4.38 -31.03
C LYS A 550 7.08 2.88 -30.84
N ASP A 551 5.82 2.45 -30.89
CA ASP A 551 5.45 1.05 -30.94
C ASP A 551 5.80 0.43 -32.32
N THR A 552 5.67 -0.87 -32.43
CA THR A 552 5.90 -1.70 -33.63
C THR A 552 5.12 -1.27 -34.87
N ASP A 553 4.01 -0.53 -34.71
CA ASP A 553 3.23 0.06 -35.81
C ASP A 553 3.71 1.47 -36.22
N GLY A 554 4.79 1.97 -35.62
CA GLY A 554 5.37 3.29 -35.88
C GLY A 554 4.66 4.46 -35.20
N LYS A 555 3.59 4.21 -34.42
CA LYS A 555 2.87 5.26 -33.68
C LYS A 555 3.46 5.46 -32.28
N PRO A 556 3.36 6.67 -31.69
CA PRO A 556 3.78 6.89 -30.31
C PRO A 556 3.10 5.92 -29.34
N MET A 557 3.86 5.43 -28.36
CA MET A 557 3.35 4.47 -27.38
C MET A 557 2.44 5.12 -26.33
N VAL A 558 2.77 6.33 -25.87
CA VAL A 558 2.06 7.02 -24.78
C VAL A 558 0.54 7.09 -24.99
N PRO A 559 0.01 7.49 -26.17
CA PRO A 559 -1.44 7.55 -26.40
C PRO A 559 -2.15 6.19 -26.38
N LYS A 560 -1.41 5.07 -26.41
CA LYS A 560 -1.97 3.71 -26.35
C LYS A 560 -2.08 3.17 -24.93
N ILE A 561 -1.43 3.81 -23.97
CA ILE A 561 -1.41 3.38 -22.57
C ILE A 561 -2.75 3.75 -21.91
N LEU A 562 -3.34 2.82 -21.18
CA LEU A 562 -4.54 3.08 -20.39
C LEU A 562 -4.25 4.16 -19.33
N ASP A 563 -5.04 5.23 -19.34
CA ASP A 563 -4.94 6.37 -18.42
C ASP A 563 -5.56 6.05 -17.04
N SER A 564 -5.07 4.97 -16.41
CA SER A 564 -5.43 4.54 -15.06
C SER A 564 -4.15 4.29 -14.26
N ALA A 565 -3.75 5.29 -13.47
CA ALA A 565 -2.49 5.26 -12.74
C ALA A 565 -2.57 4.35 -11.52
N GLY A 566 -1.69 3.35 -11.45
CA GLY A 566 -1.50 2.54 -10.25
C GLY A 566 -0.79 3.30 -9.12
N GLN A 567 -0.94 2.81 -7.90
CA GLN A 567 -0.18 3.26 -6.74
C GLN A 567 0.05 2.10 -5.75
N LYS A 568 1.18 2.15 -5.03
CA LYS A 568 1.56 1.13 -4.03
C LYS A 568 1.35 1.57 -2.58
N GLY A 569 0.70 2.71 -2.36
CA GLY A 569 0.31 3.23 -1.04
C GLY A 569 1.25 4.27 -0.41
N THR A 570 2.52 4.35 -0.80
CA THR A 570 3.50 5.26 -0.17
C THR A 570 3.17 6.74 -0.36
N GLY A 571 2.69 7.14 -1.54
CA GLY A 571 2.21 8.51 -1.78
C GLY A 571 0.98 8.86 -0.91
N LYS A 572 0.05 7.91 -0.77
CA LYS A 572 -1.12 8.05 0.12
C LYS A 572 -0.70 8.24 1.58
N TRP A 573 0.29 7.48 2.07
CA TRP A 573 0.78 7.64 3.45
C TRP A 573 1.37 9.03 3.71
N THR A 574 2.05 9.64 2.73
CA THR A 574 2.53 11.03 2.86
C THR A 574 1.37 12.00 3.05
N ALA A 575 0.32 11.89 2.22
CA ALA A 575 -0.85 12.76 2.32
C ALA A 575 -1.64 12.53 3.61
N MET A 576 -1.79 11.27 4.06
CA MET A 576 -2.43 10.95 5.33
C MET A 576 -1.64 11.53 6.52
N ASN A 577 -0.33 11.32 6.55
CA ASN A 577 0.48 11.82 7.65
C ASN A 577 0.53 13.36 7.67
N ALA A 578 0.45 14.02 6.52
CA ALA A 578 0.29 15.47 6.46
C ALA A 578 -1.02 15.94 7.12
N LEU A 579 -2.12 15.22 6.92
CA LEU A 579 -3.39 15.49 7.60
C LEU A 579 -3.27 15.24 9.11
N ASP A 580 -2.65 14.14 9.52
CA ASP A 580 -2.44 13.79 10.94
C ASP A 580 -1.61 14.85 11.67
N LEU A 581 -0.56 15.38 11.02
CA LEU A 581 0.33 16.41 11.58
C LEU A 581 -0.16 17.85 11.32
N GLY A 582 -1.34 18.02 10.74
CA GLY A 582 -1.90 19.34 10.43
C GLY A 582 -1.04 20.18 9.47
N GLN A 583 -0.27 19.55 8.58
CA GLN A 583 0.61 20.22 7.63
C GLN A 583 -0.02 20.35 6.22
N PRO A 584 0.06 21.53 5.57
CA PRO A 584 -0.61 21.81 4.29
C PRO A 584 0.17 21.27 3.08
N VAL A 585 0.31 19.95 2.98
CA VAL A 585 1.00 19.27 1.87
C VAL A 585 0.06 19.03 0.69
N THR A 586 -0.47 20.12 0.15
CA THR A 586 -1.59 20.13 -0.79
C THR A 586 -1.26 19.50 -2.14
N LEU A 587 -0.09 19.77 -2.70
CA LEU A 587 0.27 19.31 -4.04
C LEU A 587 0.39 17.78 -4.10
N ILE A 588 1.04 17.17 -3.09
CA ILE A 588 1.17 15.72 -3.00
C ILE A 588 -0.20 15.06 -2.82
N ALA A 589 -1.08 15.66 -2.01
CA ALA A 589 -2.46 15.17 -1.84
C ALA A 589 -3.24 15.21 -3.17
N GLU A 590 -3.15 16.31 -3.92
CA GLU A 590 -3.74 16.42 -5.26
C GLU A 590 -3.15 15.41 -6.24
N ALA A 591 -1.85 15.14 -6.19
CA ALA A 591 -1.23 14.09 -7.01
C ALA A 591 -1.76 12.68 -6.66
N VAL A 592 -2.06 12.41 -5.40
CA VAL A 592 -2.73 11.16 -4.99
C VAL A 592 -4.17 11.12 -5.51
N PHE A 593 -4.93 12.20 -5.35
CA PHE A 593 -6.32 12.26 -5.83
C PHE A 593 -6.42 12.20 -7.36
N ALA A 594 -5.47 12.78 -8.10
CA ALA A 594 -5.40 12.67 -9.55
C ALA A 594 -5.24 11.21 -10.01
N ARG A 595 -4.45 10.41 -9.29
CA ARG A 595 -4.37 8.96 -9.54
C ARG A 595 -5.70 8.27 -9.26
N CYS A 596 -6.34 8.55 -8.13
CA CYS A 596 -7.67 8.03 -7.81
C CYS A 596 -8.71 8.39 -8.88
N LEU A 597 -8.73 9.64 -9.35
CA LEU A 597 -9.61 10.11 -10.42
C LEU A 597 -9.35 9.37 -11.74
N SER A 598 -8.08 9.12 -12.07
CA SER A 598 -7.71 8.36 -13.27
C SER A 598 -8.25 6.92 -13.23
N SER A 599 -8.30 6.28 -12.05
CA SER A 599 -8.83 4.92 -11.89
C SER A 599 -10.34 4.82 -12.15
N LEU A 600 -11.09 5.93 -12.02
CA LEU A 600 -12.52 6.00 -12.35
C LEU A 600 -12.78 6.05 -13.87
N LYS A 601 -12.01 5.31 -14.68
CA LYS A 601 -12.00 5.41 -16.15
C LYS A 601 -13.40 5.27 -16.76
N GLY A 602 -14.12 4.20 -16.43
CA GLY A 602 -15.46 3.97 -16.97
C GLY A 602 -16.47 5.04 -16.54
N GLU A 603 -16.29 5.68 -15.38
CA GLU A 603 -17.11 6.80 -14.94
C GLU A 603 -16.77 8.09 -15.70
N ARG A 604 -15.48 8.40 -15.88
CA ARG A 604 -15.02 9.53 -16.68
C ARG A 604 -15.49 9.45 -18.14
N GLU A 605 -15.49 8.25 -18.73
CA GLU A 605 -16.02 8.02 -20.09
C GLU A 605 -17.53 8.28 -20.22
N ARG A 606 -18.30 7.99 -19.17
CA ARG A 606 -19.74 8.34 -19.14
C ARG A 606 -19.92 9.83 -18.93
N ALA A 607 -19.18 10.41 -17.96
CA ALA A 607 -19.24 11.81 -17.62
C ALA A 607 -18.89 12.70 -18.83
N SER A 608 -17.89 12.34 -19.64
CA SER A 608 -17.47 13.13 -20.81
C SER A 608 -18.52 13.26 -21.92
N LYS A 609 -19.54 12.39 -21.92
CA LYS A 609 -20.67 12.42 -22.87
C LYS A 609 -21.85 13.25 -22.36
N ILE A 610 -21.87 13.57 -21.07
CA ILE A 610 -23.00 14.21 -20.38
C ILE A 610 -22.64 15.64 -19.96
N LEU A 611 -21.42 15.82 -19.43
CA LEU A 611 -20.95 17.10 -18.93
C LEU A 611 -20.28 17.89 -20.06
N GLY A 612 -20.81 19.09 -20.32
CA GLY A 612 -20.16 20.05 -21.22
C GLY A 612 -18.94 20.69 -20.59
N GLY A 613 -17.99 21.13 -21.41
CA GLY A 613 -16.83 21.92 -21.01
C GLY A 613 -16.60 23.10 -21.96
N PRO A 614 -15.67 24.01 -21.64
CA PRO A 614 -15.31 25.08 -22.57
C PRO A 614 -14.78 24.51 -23.88
N LYS A 615 -15.15 25.12 -25.00
CA LYS A 615 -14.58 24.77 -26.30
C LYS A 615 -13.18 25.36 -26.38
N ILE A 616 -12.16 24.49 -26.45
CA ILE A 616 -10.78 24.91 -26.66
C ILE A 616 -10.69 25.59 -28.03
N LYS A 617 -10.46 26.90 -28.01
CA LYS A 617 -10.12 27.68 -29.20
C LYS A 617 -8.62 27.56 -29.46
N LYS A 618 -8.23 27.69 -30.72
CA LYS A 618 -6.81 27.79 -31.09
C LYS A 618 -6.16 28.91 -30.28
N PHE A 619 -4.99 28.61 -29.70
CA PHE A 619 -4.23 29.62 -28.97
C PHE A 619 -3.78 30.74 -29.92
N GLU A 620 -4.12 31.99 -29.58
CA GLU A 620 -3.81 33.18 -30.39
C GLU A 620 -2.57 33.95 -29.88
N GLY A 621 -2.01 33.56 -28.74
CA GLY A 621 -0.81 34.18 -28.17
C GLY A 621 0.52 33.67 -28.75
N ASP A 622 1.63 34.21 -28.25
CA ASP A 622 2.97 33.71 -28.58
C ASP A 622 3.19 32.33 -27.94
N LYS A 623 3.13 31.27 -28.78
CA LYS A 623 3.36 29.88 -28.36
C LYS A 623 4.72 29.69 -27.69
N LYS A 624 5.79 30.32 -28.19
CA LYS A 624 7.13 30.14 -27.61
C LYS A 624 7.21 30.74 -26.23
N GLN A 625 6.63 31.92 -26.04
CA GLN A 625 6.55 32.54 -24.72
C GLN A 625 5.68 31.71 -23.77
N PHE A 626 4.55 31.18 -24.23
CA PHE A 626 3.68 30.35 -23.39
C PHE A 626 4.36 29.03 -22.95
N ILE A 627 5.19 28.42 -23.81
CA ILE A 627 5.99 27.24 -23.45
C ILE A 627 7.03 27.59 -22.37
N LYS A 628 7.67 28.76 -22.46
CA LYS A 628 8.58 29.25 -21.40
C LYS A 628 7.83 29.54 -20.10
N ASP A 629 6.64 30.14 -20.19
CA ASP A 629 5.79 30.36 -19.02
C ASP A 629 5.40 29.03 -18.36
N LEU A 630 5.13 27.99 -19.17
CA LEU A 630 4.84 26.64 -18.68
C LEU A 630 6.04 25.98 -18.00
N GLU A 631 7.25 26.15 -18.54
CA GLU A 631 8.49 25.72 -17.89
C GLU A 631 8.63 26.34 -16.50
N GLN A 632 8.41 27.66 -16.41
CA GLN A 632 8.48 28.39 -15.14
C GLN A 632 7.36 27.97 -14.17
N ALA A 633 6.13 27.72 -14.67
CA ALA A 633 5.02 27.23 -13.88
C ALA A 633 5.31 25.85 -13.26
N LEU A 634 5.88 24.94 -14.06
CA LEU A 634 6.33 23.62 -13.63
C LEU A 634 7.42 23.74 -12.56
N TYR A 635 8.43 24.58 -12.79
CA TYR A 635 9.52 24.80 -11.86
C TYR A 635 9.07 25.42 -10.53
N ALA A 636 8.23 26.45 -10.56
CA ALA A 636 7.67 27.08 -9.37
C ALA A 636 6.80 26.11 -8.56
N SER A 637 5.96 25.33 -9.22
CA SER A 637 5.12 24.32 -8.56
C SER A 637 5.97 23.21 -7.94
N LYS A 638 7.07 22.82 -8.60
CA LYS A 638 8.05 21.89 -8.04
C LYS A 638 8.69 22.45 -6.77
N ILE A 639 9.12 23.71 -6.76
CA ILE A 639 9.65 24.37 -5.55
C ILE A 639 8.65 24.28 -4.40
N VAL A 640 7.37 24.57 -4.65
CA VAL A 640 6.32 24.49 -3.64
C VAL A 640 6.14 23.06 -3.10
N SER A 641 6.13 22.05 -3.98
CA SER A 641 6.03 20.63 -3.56
C SER A 641 7.15 20.25 -2.58
N TYR A 642 8.39 20.65 -2.86
CA TYR A 642 9.53 20.36 -1.99
C TYR A 642 9.47 21.19 -0.71
N ALA A 643 9.07 22.45 -0.76
CA ALA A 643 8.85 23.27 0.43
C ALA A 643 7.84 22.60 1.38
N GLN A 644 6.71 22.12 0.84
CA GLN A 644 5.71 21.37 1.61
C GLN A 644 6.26 20.06 2.18
N GLY A 645 7.04 19.30 1.41
CA GLY A 645 7.68 18.06 1.87
C GLY A 645 8.66 18.29 3.03
N PHE A 646 9.48 19.34 2.97
CA PHE A 646 10.38 19.70 4.08
C PHE A 646 9.65 20.30 5.29
N MET A 647 8.55 21.04 5.09
CA MET A 647 7.66 21.46 6.19
C MET A 647 7.10 20.24 6.94
N LEU A 648 6.66 19.22 6.20
CA LEU A 648 6.16 17.98 6.77
C LEU A 648 7.22 17.26 7.60
N MET A 649 8.42 17.07 7.05
CA MET A 649 9.53 16.45 7.78
C MET A 649 9.93 17.24 9.03
N ARG A 650 9.92 18.57 8.96
CA ARG A 650 10.20 19.43 10.10
C ARG A 650 9.16 19.24 11.21
N GLU A 651 7.88 19.13 10.89
CA GLU A 651 6.85 18.88 11.89
C GLU A 651 6.93 17.47 12.48
N ALA A 652 7.17 16.46 11.64
CA ALA A 652 7.40 15.09 12.09
C ALA A 652 8.61 14.97 13.02
N ALA A 653 9.68 15.73 12.75
CA ALA A 653 10.84 15.79 13.64
C ALA A 653 10.47 16.27 15.05
N LYS A 654 9.55 17.25 15.17
CA LYS A 654 9.05 17.72 16.46
C LYS A 654 8.16 16.68 17.13
N GLU A 655 7.15 16.18 16.41
CA GLU A 655 6.15 15.24 16.95
C GLU A 655 6.81 13.94 17.45
N TYR A 656 7.72 13.39 16.67
CA TYR A 656 8.39 12.12 16.98
C TYR A 656 9.73 12.29 17.72
N ASN A 657 10.10 13.54 18.04
CA ASN A 657 11.38 13.88 18.69
C ASN A 657 12.61 13.30 17.94
N TRP A 658 12.56 13.32 16.61
CA TRP A 658 13.69 12.92 15.78
C TRP A 658 14.63 14.08 15.49
N ARG A 659 15.92 13.78 15.40
CA ARG A 659 16.95 14.73 14.95
C ARG A 659 17.23 14.51 13.46
N LEU A 660 16.35 15.04 12.61
CA LEU A 660 16.52 14.94 11.16
C LEU A 660 17.63 15.89 10.68
N ASN A 661 18.50 15.37 9.81
CA ASN A 661 19.55 16.15 9.16
C ASN A 661 19.09 16.57 7.75
N ASN A 662 18.43 17.74 7.65
CA ASN A 662 17.89 18.25 6.38
C ASN A 662 18.95 18.38 5.27
N PRO A 663 20.17 18.91 5.52
CA PRO A 663 21.25 18.87 4.54
C PRO A 663 21.56 17.47 4.01
N SER A 664 21.67 16.47 4.91
CA SER A 664 21.95 15.09 4.50
C SER A 664 20.77 14.47 3.76
N ILE A 665 19.52 14.75 4.15
CA ILE A 665 18.32 14.29 3.43
C ILE A 665 18.31 14.83 1.99
N ALA A 666 18.53 16.14 1.82
CA ALA A 666 18.64 16.76 0.50
C ALA A 666 19.78 16.15 -0.32
N LEU A 667 20.95 15.92 0.30
CA LEU A 667 22.09 15.26 -0.32
C LEU A 667 21.75 13.84 -0.81
N MET A 668 21.11 13.04 0.04
CA MET A 668 20.71 11.67 -0.30
C MET A 668 19.79 11.60 -1.51
N TRP A 669 19.03 12.65 -1.79
CA TRP A 669 18.15 12.71 -2.95
C TRP A 669 18.84 13.21 -4.23
N ARG A 670 20.03 13.84 -4.16
CA ARG A 670 20.73 14.39 -5.34
C ARG A 670 21.07 13.36 -6.40
N GLY A 671 21.28 12.10 -6.01
CA GLY A 671 21.64 11.01 -6.91
C GLY A 671 21.00 9.70 -6.49
N GLY A 672 21.01 8.72 -7.40
CA GLY A 672 20.51 7.37 -7.17
C GLY A 672 18.99 7.23 -7.07
N CYS A 673 18.28 8.21 -6.50
CA CYS A 673 16.82 8.16 -6.34
C CYS A 673 16.06 8.55 -7.63
N ILE A 674 14.73 8.42 -7.62
CA ILE A 674 13.87 8.77 -8.77
C ILE A 674 13.77 10.28 -8.95
N ILE A 675 13.68 11.05 -7.86
CA ILE A 675 13.53 12.52 -7.91
C ILE A 675 14.86 13.27 -8.13
N ARG A 676 15.94 12.55 -8.44
CA ARG A 676 17.29 13.12 -8.63
C ARG A 676 17.27 14.22 -9.69
N SER A 677 17.89 15.34 -9.37
CA SER A 677 17.85 16.56 -10.20
C SER A 677 18.91 17.55 -9.77
N VAL A 678 19.29 18.46 -10.67
CA VAL A 678 20.20 19.58 -10.33
C VAL A 678 19.62 20.47 -9.22
N PHE A 679 18.29 20.60 -9.20
CA PHE A 679 17.49 21.30 -8.21
C PHE A 679 17.80 20.91 -6.75
N LEU A 680 18.12 19.64 -6.49
CA LEU A 680 18.43 19.17 -5.13
C LEU A 680 19.77 19.66 -4.59
N LYS A 681 20.68 20.11 -5.47
CA LYS A 681 21.92 20.77 -5.06
C LYS A 681 21.63 22.14 -4.43
N ASP A 682 20.65 22.87 -4.96
CA ASP A 682 20.23 24.15 -4.41
C ASP A 682 19.56 23.97 -3.04
N ILE A 683 18.72 22.94 -2.87
CA ILE A 683 18.11 22.61 -1.57
C ILE A 683 19.18 22.24 -0.55
N THR A 684 20.14 21.41 -0.95
CA THR A 684 21.29 21.05 -0.10
C THR A 684 22.06 22.30 0.31
N SER A 685 22.29 23.23 -0.62
CA SER A 685 23.01 24.48 -0.36
C SER A 685 22.25 25.40 0.60
N ALA A 686 20.93 25.53 0.44
CA ALA A 686 20.08 26.32 1.32
C ALA A 686 20.13 25.83 2.77
N PHE A 687 19.99 24.52 3.00
CA PHE A 687 20.10 23.95 4.35
C PHE A 687 21.53 23.92 4.89
N ARG A 688 22.57 23.83 4.05
CA ARG A 688 23.97 24.01 4.51
C ARG A 688 24.23 25.44 4.96
N LYS A 689 23.67 26.43 4.26
CA LYS A 689 23.76 27.87 4.63
C LYS A 689 22.98 28.16 5.90
N ASN A 690 21.78 27.60 6.04
CA ASN A 690 20.93 27.74 7.22
C ASN A 690 20.26 26.40 7.58
N PRO A 691 20.85 25.60 8.51
CA PRO A 691 20.28 24.32 8.91
C PRO A 691 18.90 24.43 9.57
N ASP A 692 18.62 25.58 10.20
CA ASP A 692 17.36 25.89 10.89
C ASP A 692 16.36 26.61 9.97
N LEU A 693 16.58 26.56 8.64
CA LEU A 693 15.68 27.18 7.66
C LEU A 693 14.25 26.65 7.84
N GLU A 694 13.35 27.56 8.21
CA GLU A 694 11.96 27.21 8.50
C GLU A 694 11.24 26.67 7.25
N ASN A 695 11.44 27.32 6.11
CA ASN A 695 10.81 26.98 4.83
C ASN A 695 11.78 27.27 3.68
N LEU A 696 11.83 26.39 2.69
CA LEU A 696 12.65 26.58 1.48
C LEU A 696 12.33 27.90 0.76
N LEU A 697 11.08 28.36 0.79
CA LEU A 697 10.66 29.61 0.15
C LEU A 697 11.31 30.86 0.75
N PHE A 698 11.94 30.77 1.93
CA PHE A 698 12.65 31.87 2.57
C PHE A 698 14.11 31.99 2.14
N ASP A 699 14.69 30.97 1.52
CA ASP A 699 16.03 31.08 0.97
C ASP A 699 16.05 31.96 -0.30
N ASP A 700 17.12 32.75 -0.46
CA ASP A 700 17.23 33.75 -1.51
C ASP A 700 17.14 33.15 -2.92
N PHE A 701 17.68 31.94 -3.14
CA PHE A 701 17.63 31.30 -4.44
C PHE A 701 16.19 30.96 -4.84
N PHE A 702 15.45 30.27 -3.96
CA PHE A 702 14.07 29.87 -4.24
C PHE A 702 13.11 31.06 -4.30
N LYS A 703 13.31 32.06 -3.43
CA LYS A 703 12.54 33.31 -3.48
C LYS A 703 12.68 33.99 -4.85
N ASN A 704 13.92 34.15 -5.35
CA ASN A 704 14.16 34.78 -6.65
C ASN A 704 13.64 33.95 -7.82
N ALA A 705 13.73 32.62 -7.74
CA ALA A 705 13.16 31.70 -8.72
C ALA A 705 11.63 31.86 -8.83
N ILE A 706 10.94 31.90 -7.69
CA ILE A 706 9.48 32.11 -7.66
C ILE A 706 9.11 33.48 -8.20
N GLN A 707 9.81 34.55 -7.80
CA GLN A 707 9.57 35.90 -8.32
C GLN A 707 9.72 35.99 -9.84
N THR A 708 10.68 35.25 -10.41
CA THR A 708 10.87 35.17 -11.86
C THR A 708 9.73 34.41 -12.54
N ALA A 709 9.24 33.35 -11.91
CA ALA A 709 8.24 32.46 -12.47
C ALA A 709 6.79 32.96 -12.32
N GLU A 710 6.51 33.81 -11.32
CA GLU A 710 5.16 34.14 -10.85
C GLU A 710 4.20 34.55 -11.98
N ASP A 711 4.61 35.49 -12.82
CA ASP A 711 3.78 36.01 -13.90
C ASP A 711 3.42 34.93 -14.94
N GLY A 712 4.40 34.12 -15.35
CA GLY A 712 4.21 33.00 -16.28
C GLY A 712 3.33 31.91 -15.66
N TRP A 713 3.59 31.60 -14.39
CA TRP A 713 2.83 30.62 -13.63
C TRP A 713 1.34 30.96 -13.55
N ARG A 714 1.01 32.22 -13.21
CA ARG A 714 -0.37 32.72 -13.17
C ARG A 714 -1.04 32.66 -14.54
N ARG A 715 -0.34 33.06 -15.61
CA ARG A 715 -0.86 32.98 -17.00
C ARG A 715 -1.19 31.54 -17.38
N VAL A 716 -0.31 30.59 -17.05
CA VAL A 716 -0.51 29.18 -17.36
C VAL A 716 -1.73 28.62 -16.63
N VAL A 717 -1.85 28.85 -15.32
CA VAL A 717 -3.02 28.39 -14.54
C VAL A 717 -4.31 28.99 -15.09
N ALA A 718 -4.34 30.31 -15.32
CA ALA A 718 -5.51 30.98 -15.88
C ALA A 718 -5.89 30.41 -17.26
N GLN A 719 -4.92 30.21 -18.14
CA GLN A 719 -5.17 29.69 -19.48
C GLN A 719 -5.63 28.22 -19.46
N ALA A 720 -5.07 27.39 -18.58
CA ALA A 720 -5.50 26.00 -18.40
C ALA A 720 -6.97 25.93 -17.92
N VAL A 721 -7.36 26.80 -16.98
CA VAL A 721 -8.76 26.92 -16.52
C VAL A 721 -9.68 27.35 -17.66
N LEU A 722 -9.29 28.35 -18.47
CA LEU A 722 -10.07 28.80 -19.63
C LEU A 722 -10.24 27.70 -20.69
N TRP A 723 -9.25 26.81 -20.83
CA TRP A 723 -9.33 25.64 -21.71
C TRP A 723 -10.05 24.45 -21.09
N GLY A 724 -10.35 24.46 -19.79
CA GLY A 724 -10.89 23.31 -19.09
C GLY A 724 -9.91 22.13 -18.99
N ILE A 725 -8.60 22.42 -18.98
CA ILE A 725 -7.55 21.41 -18.78
C ILE A 725 -7.28 21.29 -17.27
N PRO A 726 -7.43 20.08 -16.68
CA PRO A 726 -7.23 19.91 -15.24
C PRO A 726 -5.75 20.08 -14.87
N THR A 727 -5.48 20.96 -13.91
CA THR A 727 -4.13 21.24 -13.39
C THR A 727 -4.12 21.24 -11.85
N PRO A 728 -4.58 20.16 -11.18
CA PRO A 728 -4.75 20.15 -9.74
C PRO A 728 -3.45 20.40 -8.96
N ALA A 729 -2.32 19.84 -9.39
CA ALA A 729 -1.04 20.05 -8.72
C ALA A 729 -0.52 21.48 -8.94
N THR A 730 -0.52 21.97 -10.18
CA THR A 730 -0.05 23.33 -10.49
C THR A 730 -0.93 24.41 -9.83
N SER A 731 -2.25 24.21 -9.85
CA SER A 731 -3.21 25.15 -9.25
C SER A 731 -3.14 25.16 -7.72
N SER A 732 -3.02 23.99 -7.08
CA SER A 732 -2.90 23.90 -5.62
C SER A 732 -1.57 24.46 -5.11
N ALA A 733 -0.49 24.33 -5.88
CA ALA A 733 0.78 24.98 -5.54
C ALA A 733 0.68 26.51 -5.58
N LEU A 734 0.00 27.08 -6.58
CA LEU A 734 -0.21 28.53 -6.67
C LEU A 734 -1.09 29.02 -5.52
N ALA A 735 -2.17 28.31 -5.23
CA ALA A 735 -3.06 28.61 -4.10
C ALA A 735 -2.33 28.52 -2.75
N PHE A 736 -1.47 27.52 -2.56
CA PHE A 736 -0.61 27.42 -1.37
C PHE A 736 0.34 28.60 -1.27
N TYR A 737 1.04 28.96 -2.36
CA TYR A 737 1.97 30.08 -2.36
C TYR A 737 1.28 31.40 -1.99
N ASP A 738 0.13 31.69 -2.60
CA ASP A 738 -0.67 32.88 -2.30
C ASP A 738 -1.22 32.86 -0.87
N GLY A 739 -1.65 31.70 -0.36
CA GLY A 739 -2.06 31.54 1.03
C GLY A 739 -0.91 31.75 2.02
N TYR A 740 0.27 31.19 1.74
CA TYR A 740 1.43 31.21 2.63
C TYR A 740 2.05 32.60 2.75
N ARG A 741 2.05 33.40 1.67
CA ARG A 741 2.58 34.78 1.69
C ARG A 741 1.59 35.83 2.20
N SER A 742 0.36 35.44 2.51
CA SER A 742 -0.68 36.36 2.97
C SER A 742 -0.63 36.50 4.49
N GLU A 743 -0.37 37.70 5.01
CA GLU A 743 -0.39 37.99 6.45
C GLU A 743 -1.78 37.75 7.06
N VAL A 744 -2.84 38.08 6.32
CA VAL A 744 -4.23 37.89 6.72
C VAL A 744 -4.93 37.04 5.66
N VAL A 745 -5.52 35.93 6.09
CA VAL A 745 -6.33 35.03 5.27
C VAL A 745 -7.79 35.02 5.74
N SER A 746 -8.68 34.45 4.93
CA SER A 746 -10.14 34.36 5.22
C SER A 746 -10.51 33.46 6.41
N ALA A 747 -9.53 32.89 7.11
CA ALA A 747 -9.75 32.05 8.30
C ALA A 747 -10.37 32.83 9.48
N ASN A 748 -10.31 34.17 9.48
CA ASN A 748 -11.02 35.01 10.45
C ASN A 748 -12.55 34.82 10.37
N LEU A 749 -13.13 34.76 9.16
CA LEU A 749 -14.55 34.48 8.96
C LEU A 749 -14.89 33.04 9.35
N LEU A 750 -13.99 32.09 9.07
CA LEU A 750 -14.15 30.70 9.48
C LEU A 750 -14.21 30.59 11.02
N GLN A 751 -13.37 31.31 11.74
CA GLN A 751 -13.43 31.40 13.20
C GLN A 751 -14.72 32.03 13.69
N ALA A 752 -15.13 33.16 13.10
CA ALA A 752 -16.39 33.82 13.45
C ALA A 752 -17.60 32.89 13.23
N GLN A 753 -17.63 32.13 12.14
CA GLN A 753 -18.67 31.13 11.88
C GLN A 753 -18.68 30.02 12.94
N ARG A 754 -17.53 29.44 13.26
CA ARG A 754 -17.40 28.40 14.30
C ARG A 754 -17.87 28.90 15.66
N ASP A 755 -17.52 30.13 16.03
CA ASP A 755 -18.00 30.73 17.26
C ASP A 755 -19.51 31.02 17.21
N TYR A 756 -20.03 31.46 16.06
CA TYR A 756 -21.46 31.72 15.86
C TYR A 756 -22.31 30.49 16.09
N PHE A 757 -22.05 29.38 15.37
CA PHE A 757 -22.94 28.21 15.42
C PHE A 757 -22.62 27.26 16.58
N GLY A 758 -21.38 27.28 17.10
CA GLY A 758 -20.87 26.25 18.01
C GLY A 758 -20.18 26.79 19.27
N ALA A 759 -20.15 28.11 19.47
CA ALA A 759 -19.49 28.75 20.61
C ALA A 759 -18.04 28.28 20.82
N HIS A 760 -17.34 28.01 19.70
CA HIS A 760 -15.99 27.44 19.68
C HIS A 760 -14.87 28.43 20.03
N THR A 761 -15.22 29.67 20.36
CA THR A 761 -14.31 30.77 20.67
C THR A 761 -13.39 31.17 19.52
N PHE A 762 -12.73 32.32 19.65
CA PHE A 762 -11.67 32.78 18.75
C PHE A 762 -10.64 33.63 19.51
N ARG A 763 -9.50 33.92 18.87
CA ARG A 763 -8.45 34.83 19.38
C ARG A 763 -8.47 36.16 18.62
N VAL A 764 -8.19 37.24 19.33
CA VAL A 764 -8.14 38.61 18.78
C VAL A 764 -6.75 38.91 18.21
N LEU A 765 -6.70 39.66 17.12
CA LEU A 765 -5.44 40.09 16.49
C LEU A 765 -4.68 41.06 17.43
N PRO A 766 -3.34 40.94 17.53
CA PRO A 766 -2.51 41.93 18.22
C PRO A 766 -2.74 43.34 17.65
N GLY A 767 -2.94 44.32 18.54
CA GLY A 767 -3.26 45.71 18.20
C GLY A 767 -4.75 45.98 17.95
N GLN A 768 -5.62 44.97 18.07
CA GLN A 768 -7.08 45.10 17.96
C GLN A 768 -7.80 44.77 19.28
N GLU A 769 -7.04 44.51 20.36
CA GLU A 769 -7.57 44.23 21.69
C GLU A 769 -8.31 45.43 22.31
N ASN A 770 -9.29 45.11 23.17
CA ASN A 770 -10.00 46.09 24.02
C ASN A 770 -10.54 45.39 25.28
N ASP A 771 -11.25 46.13 26.13
CA ASP A 771 -11.81 45.63 27.40
C ASP A 771 -12.67 44.36 27.26
N HIS A 772 -13.28 44.14 26.10
CA HIS A 772 -14.13 42.98 25.81
C HIS A 772 -13.44 41.93 24.93
N LEU A 773 -12.33 42.29 24.29
CA LEU A 773 -11.57 41.47 23.35
C LEU A 773 -10.10 41.39 23.79
N PRO A 774 -9.79 40.75 24.92
CA PRO A 774 -8.43 40.71 25.44
C PRO A 774 -7.48 39.93 24.52
N LEU A 775 -6.26 40.45 24.37
CA LEU A 775 -5.19 39.76 23.65
C LEU A 775 -4.84 38.43 24.33
N ASN A 776 -4.54 37.41 23.54
CA ASN A 776 -4.14 36.08 24.04
C ASN A 776 -5.17 35.43 25.00
N GLN A 777 -6.46 35.66 24.78
CA GLN A 777 -7.54 34.94 25.46
C GLN A 777 -8.58 34.41 24.46
N ASP A 778 -9.17 33.26 24.76
CA ASP A 778 -10.29 32.71 23.99
C ASP A 778 -11.55 33.56 24.27
N VAL A 779 -12.10 34.14 23.22
CA VAL A 779 -13.28 34.99 23.28
C VAL A 779 -14.46 34.29 22.63
N HIS A 780 -15.63 34.32 23.28
CA HIS A 780 -16.91 33.96 22.69
C HIS A 780 -17.78 35.21 22.56
N ILE A 781 -18.42 35.37 21.40
CA ILE A 781 -19.41 36.43 21.17
C ILE A 781 -20.81 35.81 21.08
N ASN A 782 -21.78 36.40 21.78
CA ASN A 782 -23.19 36.07 21.58
C ASN A 782 -23.72 36.74 20.30
N TRP A 783 -23.43 36.13 19.16
CA TRP A 783 -23.76 36.69 17.84
C TRP A 783 -25.27 36.84 17.57
N THR A 784 -26.11 36.08 18.28
CA THR A 784 -27.56 36.07 18.06
C THR A 784 -28.33 37.00 18.98
N GLY A 785 -27.70 37.44 20.08
CA GLY A 785 -28.37 38.13 21.20
C GLY A 785 -29.38 37.24 21.96
N ARG A 786 -29.44 35.94 21.64
CA ARG A 786 -30.38 34.98 22.22
C ARG A 786 -29.70 33.74 22.79
N GLY A 787 -28.42 33.52 22.48
CA GLY A 787 -27.59 32.48 23.10
C GLY A 787 -27.16 32.88 24.52
N GLY A 788 -26.82 31.89 25.35
CA GLY A 788 -26.18 32.16 26.65
C GLY A 788 -24.69 32.49 26.50
N ASN A 789 -24.05 33.01 27.55
CA ASN A 789 -22.61 33.31 27.57
C ASN A 789 -21.74 32.05 27.79
N VAL A 790 -22.23 30.87 27.40
CA VAL A 790 -21.57 29.58 27.64
C VAL A 790 -20.79 29.21 26.38
N SER A 791 -19.47 29.15 26.48
CA SER A 791 -18.60 28.67 25.39
C SER A 791 -18.36 27.17 25.48
N ALA A 792 -18.07 26.55 24.33
CA ALA A 792 -17.55 25.19 24.33
C ALA A 792 -16.13 25.20 24.93
N SER A 793 -15.85 24.33 25.91
CA SER A 793 -14.48 24.09 26.34
C SER A 793 -13.69 23.47 25.20
N THR A 794 -12.42 23.85 25.05
CA THR A 794 -11.51 23.24 24.09
C THR A 794 -11.40 21.75 24.37
N TYR A 795 -11.85 20.92 23.44
CA TYR A 795 -11.55 19.50 23.43
C TYR A 795 -10.20 19.31 22.73
N SER A 796 -9.21 18.77 23.44
CA SER A 796 -8.02 18.21 22.81
C SER A 796 -8.43 16.86 22.22
N ALA A 797 -8.55 16.80 20.89
CA ALA A 797 -8.80 15.55 20.17
C ALA A 797 -7.50 14.76 20.01
#